data_AF-A0A4R1FJI7-F1
#
_entry.id   AF-A0A4R1FJI7-F1
#
_cell.length_a   1.000
_cell.length_b   1.000
_cell.length_c   1.000
_cell.angle_alpha   90.00
_cell.angle_beta   90.00
_cell.angle_gamma   90.00
#
_symmetry.space_group_name_H-M   'P 1'
#
loop_
_entity.id
_entity.type
_entity.pdbx_description
1 polymer ?
#
loop_
_entity_poly.entity_id
_entity_poly.type
_entity_poly.pdbx_seq_one_letter_code
_entity_poly.pdbx_strand_id
1 'polypeptide(L)'
;MKLPELPDLPVRPELARITATLADRGVAVLVAPPGTGKTTLVPLALAAESAGRIVVAEPRRLAARAAAARMAALLGERVGETVGYAVRGDRKVGARTRIEVVTSGLLVRRLQSDPELAGVATVVLDECHERHLDADLLLALLLDARSGLRPDLRVLATSATVAADRLAQLLVAGESGTGAAAGRDGSGAPDVVGGDGDGLGGDPAARRRGPRAPVLEVRGRTYPVEVDYLPALPRERIEAQVARATRVALATIDGDVLVFLPGVGEINRTAGLLRDLDGVDVVPLHGRLAGAAQDLALRPGSRRRVVLSTAVAESSLTVPGVRAVVDSGLSRVSRVDHRRGLSGLATVRVSAAVAEQRAGRAGREAPGHAWRCWPEYEHQTLPAYPEPEIRTAELTRLALELACWGTPDGTGLAWWDAPPEGGLAAARTVLRALGALDEADHITPRGKAMAALGLHPRLARALLDGTARVGAKAAAEMVVLMDDDSLADTVDAAAALRALRAEQPTRWVREVQRLTRLVTNLSPGEEPDRPGADGPRDGVAPEPGRRDRSGSAGPQTDVPHGVGPRTVSGSAHGQPGGRDRGVGQVGNESGGSGTDVAALLIALAQPERLARRRSNGSSTYLLAGGTAVTVPPGSGLAAAEWLAVAVADRDPGRAEGRIRLAAIADEDLARAAAPGLVVAADEVRWDGGDVVARRVMRLGAIMLSAKPLRQPAPALMEQAVRQGLRAEGLGLLRWSDDARNLRRRLDFLHRTLGTPWPAVDDDTLLADLDTWLGPELCTARSRSDLARVDAGTALRRLLPWPDATRLDELAPERLEVPSGSRVRLDYSADQPILAVKVQEIFGWTDPPTLADGRAPLLLHLLSPAQRPVAVTADLASFWKTGWPQVRADLRGRYPKHAWPEDPTTISAHRGTARRATNRPN
;
A
#
# COMPACT_ATOMS: atom_id res chain seq x y z
N MET A 1 -5.36 -28.95 39.89
CA MET A 1 -4.04 -29.62 39.78
C MET A 1 -3.23 -29.31 41.04
N LYS A 2 -2.44 -30.24 41.60
CA LYS A 2 -1.56 -29.94 42.74
C LYS A 2 -0.25 -29.34 42.21
N LEU A 3 0.14 -28.18 42.74
CA LEU A 3 1.40 -27.52 42.39
C LEU A 3 2.54 -27.97 43.33
N PRO A 4 3.79 -28.02 42.85
CA PRO A 4 4.98 -28.09 43.71
C PRO A 4 5.24 -26.72 44.35
N GLU A 5 6.30 -26.61 45.17
CA GLU A 5 6.75 -25.29 45.60
C GLU A 5 7.26 -24.48 44.40
N LEU A 6 6.64 -23.32 44.18
CA LEU A 6 7.02 -22.38 43.12
C LEU A 6 8.16 -21.46 43.59
N PRO A 7 9.09 -21.05 42.71
CA PRO A 7 10.20 -20.16 43.08
C PRO A 7 9.71 -18.78 43.55
N ASP A 8 10.46 -18.12 44.43
CA ASP A 8 10.22 -16.74 44.87
C ASP A 8 10.50 -15.73 43.74
N LEU A 9 9.55 -15.64 42.82
CA LEU A 9 9.48 -14.59 41.81
C LEU A 9 8.41 -13.56 42.22
N PRO A 10 8.54 -12.27 41.84
CA PRO A 10 7.62 -11.21 42.25
C PRO A 10 6.12 -11.47 42.06
N VAL A 11 5.72 -12.32 41.11
CA VAL A 11 4.29 -12.69 40.94
C VAL A 11 3.79 -13.73 41.95
N ARG A 12 4.66 -14.49 42.65
CA ARG A 12 4.30 -15.56 43.60
C ARG A 12 3.26 -15.13 44.65
N PRO A 13 3.42 -14.01 45.40
CA PRO A 13 2.41 -13.56 46.37
C PRO A 13 1.10 -13.10 45.72
N GLU A 14 1.16 -12.65 44.46
CA GLU A 14 0.02 -12.08 43.73
C GLU A 14 -0.86 -13.15 43.04
N LEU A 15 -0.40 -14.41 42.94
CA LEU A 15 -1.10 -15.47 42.20
C LEU A 15 -2.56 -15.63 42.63
N ALA A 16 -2.84 -15.70 43.93
CA ALA A 16 -4.20 -15.86 44.45
C ALA A 16 -5.09 -14.63 44.17
N ARG A 17 -4.54 -13.42 44.15
CA ARG A 17 -5.28 -12.21 43.73
C ARG A 17 -5.58 -12.27 42.23
N ILE A 18 -4.64 -12.72 41.41
CA ILE A 18 -4.80 -12.83 39.96
C ILE A 18 -5.88 -13.87 39.60
N THR A 19 -5.82 -15.07 40.19
CA THR A 19 -6.79 -16.13 39.89
C THR A 19 -8.19 -15.80 40.39
N ALA A 20 -8.33 -15.29 41.62
CA ALA A 20 -9.63 -14.85 42.16
C ALA A 20 -10.24 -13.70 41.35
N THR A 21 -9.45 -12.68 40.99
CA THR A 21 -9.91 -11.55 40.17
C THR A 21 -10.43 -12.02 38.80
N LEU A 22 -9.71 -12.93 38.15
CA LEU A 22 -10.11 -13.46 36.85
C LEU A 22 -11.31 -14.43 36.95
N ALA A 23 -11.50 -15.08 38.10
CA ALA A 23 -12.68 -15.90 38.37
C ALA A 23 -13.95 -15.07 38.63
N ASP A 24 -13.81 -13.92 39.30
CA ASP A 24 -14.88 -12.95 39.58
C ASP A 24 -15.28 -12.14 38.34
N ARG A 25 -14.31 -11.66 37.56
CA ARG A 25 -14.55 -10.68 36.46
C ARG A 25 -14.47 -11.24 35.05
N GLY A 26 -13.99 -12.46 34.85
CA GLY A 26 -13.75 -13.05 33.53
C GLY A 26 -12.56 -12.43 32.77
N VAL A 27 -12.37 -11.11 32.86
CA VAL A 27 -11.29 -10.36 32.22
C VAL A 27 -10.43 -9.60 33.23
N ALA A 28 -9.13 -9.50 32.95
CA ALA A 28 -8.19 -8.66 33.72
C ALA A 28 -6.94 -8.29 32.89
N VAL A 29 -6.24 -7.23 33.32
CA VAL A 29 -4.92 -6.84 32.79
C VAL A 29 -3.83 -7.09 33.82
N LEU A 30 -2.74 -7.75 33.45
CA LEU A 30 -1.58 -8.01 34.30
C LEU A 30 -0.39 -7.08 33.98
N VAL A 31 -0.26 -6.03 34.80
CA VAL A 31 0.86 -5.10 35.03
C VAL A 31 2.18 -5.73 35.47
N ALA A 32 2.96 -6.43 34.62
CA ALA A 32 4.15 -7.16 35.12
C ALA A 32 5.40 -7.02 34.21
N PRO A 33 6.51 -6.44 34.71
CA PRO A 33 7.79 -6.44 34.01
C PRO A 33 8.28 -7.84 33.63
N PRO A 34 9.10 -8.00 32.57
CA PRO A 34 9.66 -9.28 32.18
C PRO A 34 10.49 -9.93 33.31
N GLY A 35 10.52 -11.26 33.37
CA GLY A 35 11.25 -12.01 34.42
C GLY A 35 10.49 -12.20 35.74
N THR A 36 9.50 -11.35 36.05
CA THR A 36 8.63 -11.44 37.27
C THR A 36 7.91 -12.77 37.48
N GLY A 37 7.81 -13.61 36.43
CA GLY A 37 7.13 -14.89 36.44
C GLY A 37 5.77 -14.90 35.74
N LYS A 38 5.28 -13.77 35.20
CA LYS A 38 3.96 -13.67 34.54
C LYS A 38 3.64 -14.84 33.59
N THR A 39 4.55 -15.16 32.67
CA THR A 39 4.43 -16.20 31.63
C THR A 39 4.55 -17.63 32.17
N THR A 40 5.07 -17.82 33.39
CA THR A 40 5.53 -19.14 33.86
C THR A 40 5.03 -19.58 35.22
N LEU A 41 4.43 -18.69 36.02
CA LEU A 41 3.73 -19.05 37.27
C LEU A 41 2.22 -18.82 37.18
N VAL A 42 1.76 -17.80 36.46
CA VAL A 42 0.32 -17.50 36.36
C VAL A 42 -0.45 -18.59 35.61
N PRO A 43 0.04 -19.17 34.48
CA PRO A 43 -0.65 -20.29 33.84
C PRO A 43 -0.70 -21.55 34.71
N LEU A 44 0.32 -21.77 35.56
CA LEU A 44 0.35 -22.87 36.54
C LEU A 44 -0.75 -22.69 37.60
N ALA A 45 -0.89 -21.48 38.16
CA ALA A 45 -1.95 -21.15 39.13
C ALA A 45 -3.35 -21.29 38.52
N LEU A 46 -3.56 -20.75 37.32
CA LEU A 46 -4.84 -20.87 36.59
C LEU A 46 -5.23 -22.33 36.30
N ALA A 47 -4.26 -23.20 35.98
CA ALA A 47 -4.48 -24.63 35.78
C ALA A 47 -4.66 -25.42 37.09
N ALA A 48 -4.21 -24.87 38.22
CA ALA A 48 -4.44 -25.45 39.54
C ALA A 48 -5.92 -25.38 39.93
N GLU A 49 -6.54 -24.22 39.73
CA GLU A 49 -7.92 -23.91 40.13
C GLU A 49 -8.98 -24.28 39.07
N SER A 50 -8.63 -24.30 37.79
CA SER A 50 -9.57 -24.68 36.71
C SER A 50 -9.64 -26.20 36.47
N ALA A 51 -10.77 -26.68 35.94
CA ALA A 51 -10.90 -27.99 35.31
C ALA A 51 -10.48 -27.98 33.83
N GLY A 52 -10.70 -26.87 33.12
CA GLY A 52 -10.45 -26.74 31.68
C GLY A 52 -8.98 -26.48 31.33
N ARG A 53 -8.68 -26.39 30.03
CA ARG A 53 -7.35 -26.02 29.53
C ARG A 53 -7.08 -24.53 29.66
N ILE A 54 -5.83 -24.19 29.95
CA ILE A 54 -5.30 -22.83 29.89
C ILE A 54 -4.46 -22.73 28.61
N VAL A 55 -4.75 -21.72 27.80
CA VAL A 55 -4.03 -21.48 26.53
C VAL A 55 -3.26 -20.17 26.64
N VAL A 56 -1.95 -20.21 26.43
CA VAL A 56 -1.09 -19.01 26.52
C VAL A 56 -0.69 -18.61 25.10
N ALA A 57 -1.26 -17.51 24.60
CA ALA A 57 -0.92 -16.93 23.31
C ALA A 57 0.31 -16.03 23.45
N GLU A 58 1.44 -16.49 22.91
CA GLU A 58 2.74 -15.80 22.94
C GLU A 58 3.15 -15.46 21.49
N PRO A 59 3.43 -14.20 21.12
CA PRO A 59 3.73 -13.84 19.74
C PRO A 59 4.95 -14.58 19.16
N ARG A 60 5.95 -14.91 19.99
CA ARG A 60 7.27 -15.35 19.51
C ARG A 60 7.49 -16.86 19.70
N ARG A 61 7.72 -17.59 18.59
CA ARG A 61 7.94 -19.06 18.60
C ARG A 61 9.02 -19.54 19.58
N LEU A 62 10.09 -18.75 19.75
CA LEU A 62 11.19 -19.06 20.68
C LEU A 62 10.75 -18.91 22.14
N ALA A 63 10.07 -17.82 22.46
CA ALA A 63 9.51 -17.57 23.78
C ALA A 63 8.42 -18.59 24.14
N ALA A 64 7.53 -18.94 23.21
CA ALA A 64 6.50 -19.97 23.42
C ALA A 64 7.10 -21.33 23.83
N ARG A 65 8.19 -21.74 23.17
CA ARG A 65 8.95 -22.94 23.53
C ARG A 65 9.65 -22.80 24.89
N ALA A 66 10.31 -21.66 25.14
CA ALA A 66 11.04 -21.41 26.39
C ALA A 66 10.11 -21.34 27.62
N ALA A 67 8.94 -20.74 27.47
CA ALA A 67 7.88 -20.69 28.47
C ALA A 67 7.36 -22.09 28.82
N ALA A 68 6.99 -22.89 27.82
CA ALA A 68 6.55 -24.28 28.01
C ALA A 68 7.65 -25.15 28.63
N ALA A 69 8.91 -24.99 28.21
CA ALA A 69 10.05 -25.70 28.78
C ALA A 69 10.31 -25.33 30.24
N ARG A 70 10.28 -24.03 30.59
CA ARG A 70 10.44 -23.55 31.96
C ARG A 70 9.28 -24.00 32.86
N MET A 71 8.04 -23.96 32.38
CA MET A 71 6.89 -24.45 33.12
C MET A 71 6.92 -25.98 33.34
N ALA A 72 7.28 -26.78 32.34
CA ALA A 72 7.45 -28.22 32.52
C ALA A 72 8.57 -28.55 33.52
N ALA A 73 9.72 -27.86 33.43
CA ALA A 73 10.83 -28.03 34.36
C ALA A 73 10.46 -27.67 35.81
N LEU A 74 9.64 -26.62 36.02
CA LEU A 74 9.10 -26.26 37.34
C LEU A 74 8.16 -27.32 37.95
N LEU A 75 7.61 -28.23 37.13
CA LEU A 75 6.80 -29.36 37.57
C LEU A 75 7.59 -30.67 37.71
N GLY A 76 8.87 -30.68 37.32
CA GLY A 76 9.67 -31.91 37.18
C GLY A 76 9.27 -32.77 35.96
N GLU A 77 8.53 -32.20 35.00
CA GLU A 77 7.95 -32.88 33.84
C GLU A 77 8.74 -32.65 32.54
N ARG A 78 8.43 -33.45 31.51
CA ARG A 78 8.85 -33.18 30.13
C ARG A 78 7.76 -32.42 29.37
N VAL A 79 8.19 -31.54 28.45
CA VAL A 79 7.28 -30.79 27.58
C VAL A 79 6.48 -31.74 26.68
N GLY A 80 5.16 -31.65 26.78
CA GLY A 80 4.18 -32.54 26.16
C GLY A 80 3.34 -33.34 27.16
N GLU A 81 3.70 -33.31 28.45
CA GLU A 81 2.93 -33.93 29.55
C GLU A 81 1.82 -32.96 30.02
N THR A 82 1.85 -32.43 31.25
CA THR A 82 0.85 -31.43 31.73
C THR A 82 0.99 -30.09 31.02
N VAL A 83 2.23 -29.71 30.67
CA VAL A 83 2.56 -28.49 29.93
C VAL A 83 3.10 -28.83 28.55
N GLY A 84 2.62 -28.16 27.51
CA GLY A 84 3.08 -28.34 26.14
C GLY A 84 3.02 -27.08 25.29
N TYR A 85 3.37 -27.18 24.01
CA TYR A 85 3.30 -26.07 23.06
C TYR A 85 2.89 -26.47 21.64
N ALA A 86 2.38 -25.49 20.88
CA ALA A 86 2.16 -25.60 19.43
C ALA A 86 2.60 -24.32 18.69
N VAL A 87 3.52 -24.47 17.74
CA VAL A 87 4.00 -23.38 16.88
C VAL A 87 4.03 -23.84 15.42
N ARG A 88 4.14 -22.92 14.45
CA ARG A 88 4.24 -23.33 13.02
C ARG A 88 5.43 -24.27 12.80
N GLY A 89 5.12 -25.51 12.43
CA GLY A 89 6.08 -26.57 12.10
C GLY A 89 6.50 -27.49 13.27
N ASP A 90 6.02 -27.27 14.50
CA ASP A 90 6.43 -28.06 15.68
C ASP A 90 5.37 -28.01 16.80
N ARG A 91 5.03 -29.18 17.36
CA ARG A 91 3.97 -29.35 18.36
C ARG A 91 4.34 -30.45 19.35
N LYS A 92 4.27 -30.13 20.65
CA LYS A 92 4.51 -31.06 21.76
C LYS A 92 3.41 -30.89 22.79
N VAL A 93 2.32 -31.64 22.62
CA VAL A 93 1.18 -31.74 23.56
C VAL A 93 0.64 -33.17 23.49
N GLY A 94 0.08 -33.65 24.60
CA GLY A 94 -0.56 -34.96 24.73
C GLY A 94 -1.93 -34.87 25.39
N ALA A 95 -2.58 -36.02 25.62
CA ALA A 95 -3.90 -36.09 26.23
C ALA A 95 -3.95 -35.55 27.68
N ARG A 96 -2.80 -35.43 28.36
CA ARG A 96 -2.68 -34.87 29.71
C ARG A 96 -2.45 -33.35 29.73
N THR A 97 -2.25 -32.71 28.59
CA THR A 97 -1.83 -31.29 28.53
C THR A 97 -2.95 -30.36 28.99
N ARG A 98 -2.75 -29.76 30.17
CA ARG A 98 -3.62 -28.75 30.79
C ARG A 98 -3.24 -27.33 30.42
N ILE A 99 -1.96 -27.08 30.10
CA ILE A 99 -1.45 -25.78 29.66
C ILE A 99 -0.80 -25.93 28.29
N GLU A 100 -1.31 -25.21 27.29
CA GLU A 100 -0.73 -25.17 25.94
C GLU A 100 -0.25 -23.76 25.60
N VAL A 101 1.05 -23.60 25.39
CA VAL A 101 1.63 -22.34 24.91
C VAL A 101 1.63 -22.34 23.37
N VAL A 102 0.98 -21.35 22.76
CA VAL A 102 0.66 -21.32 21.34
C VAL A 102 1.06 -19.98 20.74
N THR A 103 1.53 -19.96 19.49
CA THR A 103 1.68 -18.66 18.79
C THR A 103 0.31 -18.04 18.50
N SER A 104 0.13 -16.74 18.74
CA SER A 104 -1.15 -16.04 18.58
C SER A 104 -1.85 -16.34 17.25
N GLY A 105 -1.12 -16.28 16.12
CA GLY A 105 -1.63 -16.59 14.78
C GLY A 105 -2.02 -18.06 14.52
N LEU A 106 -1.68 -18.98 15.43
CA LEU A 106 -2.20 -20.36 15.43
C LEU A 106 -3.43 -20.49 16.33
N LEU A 107 -3.59 -19.65 17.36
CA LEU A 107 -4.82 -19.59 18.15
C LEU A 107 -5.95 -18.88 17.38
N VAL A 108 -5.65 -17.82 16.61
CA VAL A 108 -6.60 -17.20 15.65
C VAL A 108 -7.26 -18.28 14.79
N ARG A 109 -6.46 -19.15 14.17
CA ARG A 109 -6.97 -20.22 13.29
C ARG A 109 -7.79 -21.28 14.00
N ARG A 110 -7.49 -21.56 15.27
CA ARG A 110 -8.30 -22.47 16.09
C ARG A 110 -9.66 -21.84 16.39
N LEU A 111 -9.68 -20.58 16.83
CA LEU A 111 -10.88 -19.80 17.07
C LEU A 111 -11.75 -19.69 15.81
N GLN A 112 -11.13 -19.49 14.64
CA GLN A 112 -11.81 -19.52 13.32
C GLN A 112 -12.42 -20.88 12.96
N SER A 113 -11.82 -22.00 13.38
CA SER A 113 -12.34 -23.36 13.13
C SER A 113 -13.29 -23.89 14.22
N ASP A 114 -13.18 -23.33 15.43
CA ASP A 114 -13.87 -23.70 16.66
C ASP A 114 -14.06 -22.40 17.49
N PRO A 115 -15.11 -21.61 17.20
CA PRO A 115 -15.39 -20.38 17.94
C PRO A 115 -15.71 -20.62 19.43
N GLU A 116 -16.14 -21.83 19.78
CA GLU A 116 -16.38 -22.24 21.17
C GLU A 116 -15.07 -22.49 21.93
N LEU A 117 -13.95 -22.81 21.27
CA LEU A 117 -12.70 -23.27 21.88
C LEU A 117 -12.95 -24.37 22.94
N ALA A 118 -13.53 -25.48 22.51
CA ALA A 118 -14.11 -26.49 23.40
C ALA A 118 -13.16 -26.98 24.49
N GLY A 119 -13.58 -26.84 25.76
CA GLY A 119 -12.80 -27.22 26.93
C GLY A 119 -11.61 -26.30 27.26
N VAL A 120 -11.49 -25.13 26.65
CA VAL A 120 -10.65 -24.03 27.13
C VAL A 120 -11.44 -23.19 28.13
N ALA A 121 -10.82 -22.94 29.29
CA ALA A 121 -11.40 -22.13 30.37
C ALA A 121 -10.78 -20.73 30.47
N THR A 122 -9.51 -20.59 30.06
CA THR A 122 -8.81 -19.30 30.07
C THR A 122 -7.86 -19.18 28.89
N VAL A 123 -7.88 -18.04 28.21
CA VAL A 123 -6.79 -17.59 27.33
C VAL A 123 -5.96 -16.54 28.06
N VAL A 124 -4.65 -16.71 28.07
CA VAL A 124 -3.69 -15.69 28.50
C VAL A 124 -3.07 -15.09 27.23
N LEU A 125 -3.32 -13.81 26.98
CA LEU A 125 -2.67 -13.05 25.92
C LEU A 125 -1.39 -12.46 26.49
N ASP A 126 -0.23 -12.96 26.08
CA ASP A 126 1.05 -12.55 26.65
C ASP A 126 1.76 -11.48 25.79
N GLU A 127 2.59 -10.64 26.43
CA GLU A 127 3.39 -9.59 25.78
C GLU A 127 2.56 -8.60 24.92
N CYS A 128 1.30 -8.29 25.28
CA CYS A 128 0.36 -7.49 24.46
C CYS A 128 0.87 -6.08 24.06
N HIS A 129 1.87 -5.56 24.77
CA HIS A 129 2.51 -4.29 24.46
C HIS A 129 3.38 -4.31 23.19
N GLU A 130 3.70 -5.50 22.65
CA GLU A 130 4.34 -5.63 21.33
C GLU A 130 3.40 -5.28 20.17
N ARG A 131 2.07 -5.30 20.38
CA ARG A 131 1.05 -4.89 19.40
C ARG A 131 1.20 -5.57 18.02
N HIS A 132 1.47 -6.87 18.08
CA HIS A 132 1.55 -7.75 16.92
C HIS A 132 0.16 -7.96 16.28
N LEU A 133 0.11 -8.02 14.94
CA LEU A 133 -1.12 -8.12 14.16
C LEU A 133 -1.94 -9.38 14.51
N ASP A 134 -1.27 -10.52 14.61
CA ASP A 134 -1.87 -11.81 15.02
C ASP A 134 -2.32 -11.83 16.49
N ALA A 135 -1.92 -10.85 17.32
CA ALA A 135 -2.32 -10.74 18.72
C ALA A 135 -3.47 -9.73 18.92
N ASP A 136 -3.42 -8.58 18.22
CA ASP A 136 -4.51 -7.61 18.18
C ASP A 136 -5.78 -8.22 17.56
N LEU A 137 -5.66 -8.97 16.45
CA LEU A 137 -6.76 -9.73 15.86
C LEU A 137 -7.32 -10.78 16.84
N LEU A 138 -6.44 -11.54 17.49
CA LEU A 138 -6.84 -12.56 18.46
C LEU A 138 -7.64 -11.96 19.62
N LEU A 139 -7.24 -10.79 20.13
CA LEU A 139 -7.99 -10.08 21.17
C LEU A 139 -9.39 -9.67 20.67
N ALA A 140 -9.49 -9.09 19.47
CA ALA A 140 -10.77 -8.67 18.90
C ALA A 140 -11.74 -9.85 18.73
N LEU A 141 -11.27 -10.97 18.16
CA LEU A 141 -12.09 -12.18 17.96
C LEU A 141 -12.46 -12.88 19.29
N LEU A 142 -11.60 -12.84 20.30
CA LEU A 142 -11.92 -13.39 21.63
C LEU A 142 -12.98 -12.57 22.36
N LEU A 143 -12.99 -11.24 22.20
CA LEU A 143 -14.01 -10.39 22.81
C LEU A 143 -15.37 -10.57 22.14
N ASP A 144 -15.40 -10.74 20.82
CA ASP A 144 -16.60 -11.07 20.05
C ASP A 144 -17.14 -12.47 20.40
N ALA A 145 -16.28 -13.49 20.44
CA ALA A 145 -16.64 -14.83 20.88
C ALA A 145 -17.18 -14.83 22.34
N ARG A 146 -16.63 -13.98 23.23
CA ARG A 146 -17.14 -13.83 24.61
C ARG A 146 -18.52 -13.17 24.65
N SER A 147 -18.80 -12.16 23.84
CA SER A 147 -20.08 -11.44 23.86
C SER A 147 -21.22 -12.28 23.29
N GLY A 148 -20.96 -13.10 22.27
CA GLY A 148 -21.99 -13.91 21.59
C GLY A 148 -22.12 -15.37 22.03
N LEU A 149 -21.04 -16.04 22.45
CA LEU A 149 -20.98 -17.52 22.48
C LEU A 149 -20.35 -18.13 23.74
N ARG A 150 -19.29 -17.53 24.28
CA ARG A 150 -18.49 -18.03 25.41
C ARG A 150 -18.32 -16.95 26.51
N PRO A 151 -19.40 -16.44 27.13
CA PRO A 151 -19.29 -15.43 28.19
C PRO A 151 -18.50 -15.92 29.43
N ASP A 152 -18.42 -17.24 29.62
CA ASP A 152 -17.65 -17.92 30.66
C ASP A 152 -16.13 -17.99 30.36
N LEU A 153 -15.71 -17.80 29.11
CA LEU A 153 -14.30 -17.87 28.72
C LEU A 153 -13.55 -16.69 29.31
N ARG A 154 -12.51 -17.00 30.09
CA ARG A 154 -11.70 -16.00 30.79
C ARG A 154 -10.56 -15.50 29.90
N VAL A 155 -10.28 -14.20 29.92
CA VAL A 155 -9.19 -13.59 29.14
C VAL A 155 -8.31 -12.73 30.03
N LEU A 156 -7.07 -13.17 30.24
CA LEU A 156 -6.05 -12.41 30.97
C LEU A 156 -5.06 -11.81 29.95
N ALA A 157 -5.00 -10.49 29.85
CA ALA A 157 -4.04 -9.82 28.96
C ALA A 157 -2.85 -9.27 29.76
N THR A 158 -1.62 -9.66 29.42
CA THR A 158 -0.42 -9.21 30.13
C THR A 158 0.31 -8.08 29.40
N SER A 159 0.95 -7.19 30.15
CA SER A 159 1.81 -6.16 29.60
C SER A 159 3.01 -5.90 30.50
N ALA A 160 4.14 -5.52 29.89
CA ALA A 160 5.30 -5.00 30.59
C ALA A 160 5.29 -3.46 30.72
N THR A 161 4.30 -2.79 30.12
CA THR A 161 4.25 -1.32 29.97
C THR A 161 2.88 -0.73 30.35
N VAL A 162 2.89 0.57 30.63
CA VAL A 162 1.80 1.35 31.25
C VAL A 162 0.54 1.52 30.36
N ALA A 163 0.55 1.03 29.12
CA ALA A 163 -0.60 1.09 28.21
C ALA A 163 -1.84 0.25 28.65
N ALA A 164 -1.76 -0.40 29.81
CA ALA A 164 -2.83 -1.17 30.46
C ALA A 164 -4.18 -0.44 30.52
N ASP A 165 -4.17 0.89 30.72
CA ASP A 165 -5.40 1.66 30.94
C ASP A 165 -6.32 1.70 29.70
N ARG A 166 -5.77 1.58 28.47
CA ARG A 166 -6.53 1.45 27.21
C ARG A 166 -7.00 0.01 26.99
N LEU A 167 -6.16 -0.97 27.30
CA LEU A 167 -6.48 -2.40 27.24
C LEU A 167 -7.60 -2.79 28.23
N ALA A 168 -7.61 -2.22 29.43
CA ALA A 168 -8.63 -2.43 30.45
C ALA A 168 -10.02 -1.91 30.02
N GLN A 169 -10.08 -0.82 29.25
CA GLN A 169 -11.33 -0.35 28.63
C GLN A 169 -11.78 -1.30 27.51
N LEU A 170 -10.85 -1.73 26.66
CA LEU A 170 -11.13 -2.61 25.53
C LEU A 170 -11.70 -3.96 25.97
N LEU A 171 -11.16 -4.56 27.03
CA LEU A 171 -11.59 -5.88 27.53
C LEU A 171 -13.07 -5.97 27.97
N VAL A 172 -13.72 -4.83 28.26
CA VAL A 172 -15.14 -4.76 28.64
C VAL A 172 -16.01 -4.02 27.62
N ALA A 173 -15.42 -3.52 26.53
CA ALA A 173 -16.15 -2.79 25.49
C ALA A 173 -17.21 -3.67 24.80
N GLY A 174 -16.91 -4.96 24.61
CA GLY A 174 -17.85 -5.95 24.04
C GLY A 174 -18.98 -6.40 24.97
N GLU A 175 -18.97 -6.00 26.26
CA GLU A 175 -19.99 -6.38 27.24
C GLU A 175 -21.11 -5.32 27.33
N SER A 176 -20.91 -4.15 26.72
CA SER A 176 -21.87 -3.02 26.73
C SER A 176 -22.86 -3.10 25.55
N GLY A 177 -23.72 -4.11 25.57
CA GLY A 177 -24.60 -4.49 24.45
C GLY A 177 -25.79 -3.54 24.16
N THR A 178 -25.54 -2.28 23.80
CA THR A 178 -26.48 -1.44 23.04
C THR A 178 -25.75 -0.57 22.02
N GLY A 179 -26.21 -0.57 20.77
CA GLY A 179 -25.51 0.07 19.66
C GLY A 179 -25.48 1.61 19.76
N ALA A 180 -24.28 2.19 19.81
CA ALA A 180 -24.04 3.62 19.67
C ALA A 180 -23.00 3.88 18.57
N ALA A 181 -23.47 4.03 17.33
CA ALA A 181 -22.63 4.41 16.19
C ALA A 181 -22.19 5.88 16.32
N ALA A 182 -21.12 6.11 17.08
CA ALA A 182 -20.58 7.44 17.38
C ALA A 182 -19.63 7.96 16.31
N GLY A 183 -20.13 8.12 15.07
CA GLY A 183 -19.46 8.96 14.09
C GLY A 183 -19.49 10.42 14.54
N ARG A 184 -18.34 11.08 14.60
CA ARG A 184 -18.23 12.53 14.82
C ARG A 184 -17.09 13.16 14.02
N ASP A 185 -17.48 13.76 12.90
CA ASP A 185 -16.85 14.99 12.43
C ASP A 185 -17.09 16.13 13.44
N GLY A 186 -16.47 17.29 13.18
CA GLY A 186 -16.91 18.55 13.77
C GLY A 186 -16.03 19.07 14.91
N SER A 187 -15.26 20.11 14.57
CA SER A 187 -14.60 21.03 15.49
C SER A 187 -15.53 21.57 16.59
N GLY A 188 -15.05 21.59 17.83
CA GLY A 188 -15.67 22.33 18.94
C GLY A 188 -14.66 22.58 20.05
N ALA A 189 -14.41 23.85 20.38
CA ALA A 189 -13.59 24.22 21.53
C ALA A 189 -14.39 24.04 22.85
N PRO A 190 -13.72 23.74 23.98
CA PRO A 190 -14.40 23.65 25.27
C PRO A 190 -14.66 25.06 25.81
N ASP A 191 -15.93 25.48 25.80
CA ASP A 191 -16.35 26.75 26.43
C ASP A 191 -16.41 26.61 27.96
N VAL A 192 -16.17 27.71 28.68
CA VAL A 192 -15.98 27.70 30.14
C VAL A 192 -17.14 28.41 30.84
N VAL A 193 -17.99 27.64 31.52
CA VAL A 193 -18.97 28.16 32.48
C VAL A 193 -18.90 27.33 33.76
N GLY A 194 -18.68 28.00 34.89
CA GLY A 194 -18.66 27.39 36.23
C GLY A 194 -20.03 27.41 36.90
N GLY A 195 -20.14 26.69 38.01
CA GLY A 195 -21.31 26.67 38.88
C GLY A 195 -21.00 25.91 40.17
N ASP A 196 -20.80 26.65 41.26
CA ASP A 196 -20.42 26.08 42.55
C ASP A 196 -21.59 25.36 43.23
N GLY A 197 -21.27 24.27 43.94
CA GLY A 197 -22.23 23.43 44.64
C GLY A 197 -21.54 22.42 45.53
N ASP A 198 -21.36 22.76 46.80
CA ASP A 198 -20.60 21.98 47.78
C ASP A 198 -21.28 20.65 48.13
N GLY A 199 -20.53 19.55 48.26
CA GLY A 199 -21.12 18.25 48.59
C GLY A 199 -20.27 16.98 48.41
N LEU A 200 -19.55 16.59 49.46
CA LEU A 200 -19.07 15.23 49.74
C LEU A 200 -18.10 14.58 48.72
N GLY A 201 -16.81 14.89 48.93
CA GLY A 201 -15.65 14.01 48.78
C GLY A 201 -15.72 12.79 47.85
N GLY A 202 -15.32 12.97 46.60
CA GLY A 202 -14.91 11.87 45.71
C GLY A 202 -14.22 12.43 44.47
N ASP A 203 -13.10 11.82 44.07
CA ASP A 203 -12.24 12.34 42.99
C ASP A 203 -13.03 12.63 41.69
N PRO A 204 -13.07 13.89 41.21
CA PRO A 204 -13.77 14.24 39.97
C PRO A 204 -13.15 13.61 38.71
N ALA A 205 -11.88 13.18 38.75
CA ALA A 205 -11.25 12.44 37.65
C ALA A 205 -11.71 10.98 37.56
N ALA A 206 -12.14 10.37 38.69
CA ALA A 206 -12.71 9.03 38.70
C ALA A 206 -14.08 8.98 38.03
N ARG A 207 -14.94 9.98 38.28
CA ARG A 207 -16.34 10.02 37.78
C ARG A 207 -16.50 10.16 36.26
N ARG A 208 -15.41 10.35 35.50
CA ARG A 208 -15.40 10.42 34.02
C ARG A 208 -14.89 9.17 33.31
N ARG A 209 -14.51 8.11 34.05
CA ARG A 209 -14.04 6.84 33.46
C ARG A 209 -15.23 5.87 33.33
N GLY A 210 -15.53 5.44 32.10
CA GLY A 210 -16.47 4.35 31.84
C GLY A 210 -15.99 2.99 32.41
N PRO A 211 -16.74 1.89 32.23
CA PRO A 211 -16.37 0.57 32.74
C PRO A 211 -14.97 0.14 32.26
N ARG A 212 -14.25 -0.58 33.12
CA ARG A 212 -12.91 -1.12 32.86
C ARG A 212 -12.71 -2.46 33.55
N ALA A 213 -11.97 -3.36 32.91
CA ALA A 213 -11.42 -4.55 33.56
C ALA A 213 -10.42 -4.17 34.68
N PRO A 214 -10.24 -5.00 35.72
CA PRO A 214 -9.23 -4.78 36.74
C PRO A 214 -7.81 -4.75 36.15
N VAL A 215 -6.98 -3.83 36.64
CA VAL A 215 -5.53 -3.79 36.38
C VAL A 215 -4.80 -4.27 37.63
N LEU A 216 -4.01 -5.32 37.48
CA LEU A 216 -3.24 -5.95 38.56
C LEU A 216 -1.75 -5.68 38.34
N GLU A 217 -1.15 -4.81 39.15
CA GLU A 217 0.28 -4.51 39.08
C GLU A 217 1.13 -5.44 39.95
N VAL A 218 2.27 -5.86 39.40
CA VAL A 218 3.31 -6.69 40.02
C VAL A 218 4.66 -5.98 39.83
N ARG A 219 5.20 -5.39 40.90
CA ARG A 219 6.49 -4.69 40.83
C ARG A 219 7.64 -5.71 40.77
N GLY A 220 8.54 -5.56 39.80
CA GLY A 220 9.70 -6.43 39.66
C GLY A 220 10.82 -6.09 40.66
N ARG A 221 11.57 -7.11 41.10
CA ARG A 221 12.92 -6.92 41.68
C ARG A 221 13.91 -6.69 40.52
N THR A 222 13.89 -5.50 39.93
CA THR A 222 14.91 -5.05 38.97
C THR A 222 16.01 -4.29 39.70
N TYR A 223 17.26 -4.64 39.44
CA TYR A 223 18.42 -3.89 39.93
C TYR A 223 18.56 -2.57 39.15
N PRO A 224 19.20 -1.54 39.73
CA PRO A 224 19.47 -0.30 39.01
C PRO A 224 20.31 -0.56 37.76
N VAL A 225 20.01 0.21 36.71
CA VAL A 225 20.76 0.25 35.46
C VAL A 225 21.23 1.69 35.23
N GLU A 226 22.53 1.88 35.17
CA GLU A 226 23.13 3.14 34.74
C GLU A 226 23.05 3.29 33.21
N VAL A 227 22.98 4.52 32.70
CA VAL A 227 22.72 4.78 31.28
C VAL A 227 23.63 5.88 30.73
N ASP A 228 24.62 5.48 29.94
CA ASP A 228 25.50 6.37 29.18
C ASP A 228 25.00 6.60 27.74
N TYR A 229 25.29 7.79 27.19
CA TYR A 229 25.01 8.13 25.80
C TYR A 229 26.31 8.23 24.99
N LEU A 230 26.46 7.38 23.97
CA LEU A 230 27.62 7.32 23.07
C LEU A 230 27.23 7.76 21.65
N PRO A 231 27.27 9.06 21.32
CA PRO A 231 26.97 9.56 19.98
C PRO A 231 27.97 9.03 18.93
N ALA A 232 27.54 9.09 17.67
CA ALA A 232 28.35 8.69 16.52
C ALA A 232 29.44 9.75 16.21
N LEU A 233 30.65 9.28 15.88
CA LEU A 233 31.71 10.15 15.36
C LEU A 233 31.41 10.55 13.91
N PRO A 234 31.98 11.67 13.40
CA PRO A 234 31.74 12.11 12.02
C PRO A 234 32.03 11.03 10.98
N ARG A 235 31.00 10.64 10.21
CA ARG A 235 31.02 9.55 9.20
C ARG A 235 31.21 8.12 9.77
N GLU A 236 31.10 7.93 11.08
CA GLU A 236 31.08 6.60 11.70
C GLU A 236 29.82 5.84 11.25
N ARG A 237 29.98 4.54 10.94
CA ARG A 237 28.84 3.65 10.66
C ARG A 237 28.35 3.02 11.97
N ILE A 238 27.06 2.70 12.03
CA ILE A 238 26.44 2.14 13.23
C ILE A 238 27.16 0.88 13.75
N GLU A 239 27.70 0.03 12.88
CA GLU A 239 28.44 -1.17 13.30
C GLU A 239 29.80 -0.84 13.94
N ALA A 240 30.45 0.25 13.52
CA ALA A 240 31.68 0.73 14.13
C ALA A 240 31.38 1.42 15.48
N GLN A 241 30.34 2.25 15.54
CA GLN A 241 29.86 2.89 16.77
C GLN A 241 29.47 1.86 17.83
N VAL A 242 28.73 0.81 17.43
CA VAL A 242 28.33 -0.28 18.33
C VAL A 242 29.52 -1.17 18.70
N ALA A 243 30.46 -1.46 17.79
CA ALA A 243 31.69 -2.19 18.13
C ALA A 243 32.63 -1.39 19.05
N ARG A 244 32.60 -0.05 18.99
CA ARG A 244 33.27 0.86 19.93
C ARG A 244 32.59 0.85 21.30
N ALA A 245 31.26 1.02 21.35
CA ALA A 245 30.48 0.94 22.58
C ALA A 245 30.58 -0.44 23.27
N THR A 246 30.67 -1.53 22.50
CA THR A 246 30.88 -2.89 23.03
C THR A 246 32.25 -3.03 23.71
N ARG A 247 33.31 -2.40 23.18
CA ARG A 247 34.63 -2.38 23.83
C ARG A 247 34.63 -1.56 25.13
N VAL A 248 33.94 -0.42 25.16
CA VAL A 248 33.72 0.35 26.40
C VAL A 248 32.99 -0.53 27.42
N ALA A 249 31.87 -1.14 27.04
CA ALA A 249 31.08 -2.02 27.91
C ALA A 249 31.90 -3.19 28.50
N LEU A 250 32.73 -3.84 27.69
CA LEU A 250 33.62 -4.93 28.13
C LEU A 250 34.68 -4.46 29.13
N ALA A 251 35.19 -3.24 28.97
CA ALA A 251 36.22 -2.66 29.83
C ALA A 251 35.66 -2.04 31.14
N THR A 252 34.40 -1.62 31.16
CA THR A 252 33.77 -0.94 32.31
C THR A 252 33.04 -1.88 33.26
N ILE A 253 32.42 -2.96 32.75
CA ILE A 253 31.56 -3.86 33.54
C ILE A 253 32.00 -5.31 33.36
N ASP A 254 32.06 -6.07 34.46
CA ASP A 254 32.21 -7.53 34.42
C ASP A 254 30.87 -8.25 34.18
N GLY A 255 30.91 -9.25 33.29
CA GLY A 255 29.75 -10.02 32.84
C GLY A 255 29.57 -9.97 31.31
N ASP A 256 28.45 -10.48 30.83
CA ASP A 256 28.15 -10.56 29.40
C ASP A 256 27.50 -9.28 28.88
N VAL A 257 27.74 -8.97 27.60
CA VAL A 257 27.21 -7.80 26.89
C VAL A 257 26.10 -8.25 25.94
N LEU A 258 24.90 -7.70 26.08
CA LEU A 258 23.80 -7.86 25.13
C LEU A 258 23.72 -6.65 24.20
N VAL A 259 23.91 -6.89 22.90
CA VAL A 259 24.00 -5.83 21.89
C VAL A 259 22.76 -5.88 20.99
N PHE A 260 22.03 -4.76 20.87
CA PHE A 260 20.85 -4.65 20.02
C PHE A 260 21.16 -3.96 18.69
N LEU A 261 20.98 -4.69 17.58
CA LEU A 261 21.21 -4.25 16.21
C LEU A 261 19.95 -4.44 15.35
N PRO A 262 19.73 -3.64 14.29
CA PRO A 262 18.50 -3.69 13.52
C PRO A 262 18.38 -4.93 12.61
N GLY A 263 19.46 -5.68 12.33
CA GLY A 263 19.37 -6.84 11.45
C GLY A 263 20.63 -7.70 11.32
N VAL A 264 20.49 -8.80 10.60
CA VAL A 264 21.54 -9.83 10.42
C VAL A 264 22.77 -9.29 9.69
N GLY A 265 22.58 -8.38 8.72
CA GLY A 265 23.70 -7.75 8.02
C GLY A 265 24.56 -6.90 8.96
N GLU A 266 23.93 -6.17 9.86
CA GLU A 266 24.57 -5.34 10.87
C GLU A 266 25.23 -6.20 11.95
N ILE A 267 24.57 -7.28 12.39
CA ILE A 267 25.16 -8.30 13.28
C ILE A 267 26.44 -8.88 12.67
N ASN A 268 26.40 -9.35 11.42
CA ASN A 268 27.56 -9.97 10.78
C ASN A 268 28.73 -8.99 10.56
N ARG A 269 28.42 -7.72 10.25
CA ARG A 269 29.44 -6.66 10.12
C ARG A 269 30.03 -6.27 11.49
N THR A 270 29.19 -6.13 12.52
CA THR A 270 29.64 -5.83 13.90
C THR A 270 30.47 -6.99 14.47
N ALA A 271 30.06 -8.24 14.24
CA ALA A 271 30.85 -9.43 14.58
C ALA A 271 32.22 -9.44 13.89
N GLY A 272 32.29 -8.99 12.62
CA GLY A 272 33.54 -8.80 11.90
C GLY A 272 34.47 -7.78 12.57
N LEU A 273 33.92 -6.74 13.18
CA LEU A 273 34.62 -5.67 13.92
C LEU A 273 34.88 -6.03 15.41
N LEU A 274 34.70 -7.29 15.79
CA LEU A 274 34.91 -7.81 17.16
C LEU A 274 35.68 -9.15 17.19
N ARG A 275 36.27 -9.57 16.05
CA ARG A 275 37.04 -10.85 15.95
C ARG A 275 38.40 -10.79 16.63
N ASP A 276 38.87 -9.58 16.93
CA ASP A 276 40.10 -9.24 17.64
C ASP A 276 39.97 -9.31 19.17
N LEU A 277 38.78 -9.64 19.70
CA LEU A 277 38.57 -9.79 21.13
C LEU A 277 39.09 -11.13 21.67
N ASP A 278 40.31 -11.12 22.19
CA ASP A 278 40.77 -12.18 23.08
C ASP A 278 39.87 -12.31 24.32
N GLY A 279 39.75 -13.53 24.84
CA GLY A 279 38.97 -13.81 26.05
C GLY A 279 37.46 -14.04 25.83
N VAL A 280 36.86 -13.49 24.77
CA VAL A 280 35.40 -13.27 24.67
C VAL A 280 34.75 -14.03 23.50
N ASP A 281 33.63 -14.70 23.75
CA ASP A 281 32.86 -15.37 22.69
C ASP A 281 31.80 -14.43 22.07
N VAL A 282 31.89 -14.15 20.76
CA VAL A 282 30.92 -13.30 20.03
C VAL A 282 29.84 -14.18 19.39
N VAL A 283 28.60 -14.10 19.90
CA VAL A 283 27.50 -15.03 19.56
C VAL A 283 26.30 -14.27 18.95
N PRO A 284 25.83 -14.62 17.74
CA PRO A 284 24.64 -14.01 17.15
C PRO A 284 23.34 -14.56 17.77
N LEU A 285 22.29 -13.74 17.87
CA LEU A 285 20.96 -14.15 18.33
C LEU A 285 19.84 -13.49 17.49
N HIS A 286 19.38 -14.17 16.43
CA HIS A 286 18.28 -13.72 15.59
C HIS A 286 17.33 -14.86 15.17
N GLY A 287 16.10 -14.50 14.78
CA GLY A 287 15.01 -15.46 14.53
C GLY A 287 15.26 -16.47 13.40
N ARG A 288 16.13 -16.13 12.43
CA ARG A 288 16.57 -17.02 11.34
C ARG A 288 17.60 -18.10 11.74
N LEU A 289 18.16 -18.06 12.96
CA LEU A 289 19.13 -19.08 13.42
C LEU A 289 18.47 -20.44 13.64
N ALA A 290 19.24 -21.51 13.46
CA ALA A 290 18.86 -22.85 13.89
C ALA A 290 18.73 -22.91 15.43
N GLY A 291 17.83 -23.77 15.95
CA GLY A 291 17.53 -23.84 17.38
C GLY A 291 18.77 -24.05 18.27
N ALA A 292 19.70 -24.93 17.88
CA ALA A 292 20.93 -25.16 18.63
C ALA A 292 21.85 -23.92 18.72
N ALA A 293 21.82 -23.02 17.73
CA ALA A 293 22.56 -21.76 17.76
C ALA A 293 21.83 -20.68 18.58
N GLN A 294 20.49 -20.71 18.64
CA GLN A 294 19.72 -19.86 19.56
C GLN A 294 19.95 -20.29 21.01
N ASP A 295 19.93 -21.60 21.28
CA ASP A 295 20.24 -22.20 22.58
C ASP A 295 21.64 -21.81 23.11
N LEU A 296 22.65 -21.68 22.24
CA LEU A 296 24.00 -21.28 22.63
C LEU A 296 24.06 -19.88 23.26
N ALA A 297 23.26 -18.94 22.75
CA ALA A 297 23.13 -17.61 23.33
C ALA A 297 22.33 -17.58 24.65
N LEU A 298 21.60 -18.65 24.97
CA LEU A 298 20.63 -18.70 26.09
C LEU A 298 21.06 -19.58 27.26
N ARG A 299 22.17 -20.31 27.12
CA ARG A 299 22.83 -21.05 28.21
C ARG A 299 23.99 -20.22 28.76
N PRO A 300 24.39 -20.36 30.03
CA PRO A 300 25.62 -19.73 30.54
C PRO A 300 26.87 -20.17 29.76
N GLY A 301 27.81 -19.25 29.53
CA GLY A 301 29.12 -19.55 28.96
C GLY A 301 30.18 -19.83 30.04
N SER A 302 31.30 -20.44 29.64
CA SER A 302 32.51 -20.55 30.47
C SER A 302 33.47 -19.37 30.29
N ARG A 303 33.21 -18.52 29.31
CA ARG A 303 33.92 -17.26 29.02
C ARG A 303 32.91 -16.10 29.04
N ARG A 304 33.39 -14.85 29.10
CA ARG A 304 32.57 -13.67 28.85
C ARG A 304 32.07 -13.68 27.40
N ARG A 305 30.87 -13.16 27.16
CA ARG A 305 30.20 -13.20 25.85
C ARG A 305 29.71 -11.84 25.39
N VAL A 306 29.68 -11.66 24.07
CA VAL A 306 28.98 -10.57 23.39
C VAL A 306 27.85 -11.18 22.57
N VAL A 307 26.62 -11.02 23.02
CA VAL A 307 25.42 -11.54 22.35
C VAL A 307 24.88 -10.48 21.39
N LEU A 308 25.14 -10.64 20.09
CA LEU A 308 24.71 -9.73 19.03
C LEU A 308 23.28 -10.10 18.58
N SER A 309 22.29 -9.39 19.10
CA SER A 309 20.87 -9.70 18.88
C SER A 309 20.12 -8.65 18.06
N THR A 310 19.00 -9.08 17.48
CA THR A 310 17.93 -8.17 17.02
C THR A 310 16.92 -7.95 18.15
N ALA A 311 15.72 -7.44 17.85
CA ALA A 311 14.62 -7.37 18.82
C ALA A 311 14.22 -8.73 19.44
N VAL A 312 14.81 -9.87 19.04
CA VAL A 312 14.57 -11.21 19.63
C VAL A 312 14.83 -11.25 21.14
N ALA A 313 15.78 -10.47 21.65
CA ALA A 313 16.09 -10.36 23.08
C ALA A 313 15.42 -9.15 23.79
N GLU A 314 14.45 -8.48 23.16
CA GLU A 314 13.82 -7.23 23.63
C GLU A 314 12.68 -7.46 24.63
N SER A 315 11.78 -8.39 24.31
CA SER A 315 10.68 -8.93 25.12
C SER A 315 10.94 -10.39 25.54
N SER A 316 10.01 -11.01 26.31
CA SER A 316 9.83 -12.44 26.68
C SER A 316 11.01 -13.31 27.22
N LEU A 317 12.24 -13.11 26.74
CA LEU A 317 13.40 -14.00 26.87
C LEU A 317 14.41 -13.46 27.92
N THR A 318 15.13 -14.33 28.63
CA THR A 318 16.31 -13.95 29.45
C THR A 318 17.57 -14.53 28.82
N VAL A 319 18.62 -13.71 28.73
CA VAL A 319 19.98 -14.13 28.40
C VAL A 319 20.75 -14.14 29.74
N PRO A 320 21.14 -15.30 30.28
CA PRO A 320 21.83 -15.35 31.58
C PRO A 320 23.19 -14.66 31.53
N GLY A 321 23.66 -14.13 32.66
CA GLY A 321 25.00 -13.53 32.81
C GLY A 321 25.14 -12.11 32.23
N VAL A 322 24.09 -11.56 31.62
CA VAL A 322 24.11 -10.20 31.04
C VAL A 322 24.15 -9.14 32.15
N ARG A 323 25.16 -8.27 32.07
CA ARG A 323 25.39 -7.15 33.00
C ARG A 323 25.57 -5.81 32.26
N ALA A 324 25.83 -5.87 30.96
CA ALA A 324 25.97 -4.73 30.09
C ALA A 324 25.00 -4.82 28.90
N VAL A 325 24.44 -3.69 28.49
CA VAL A 325 23.65 -3.55 27.26
C VAL A 325 24.30 -2.51 26.35
N VAL A 326 24.32 -2.76 25.04
CA VAL A 326 24.66 -1.77 24.02
C VAL A 326 23.51 -1.69 23.04
N ASP A 327 22.83 -0.55 22.97
CA ASP A 327 21.68 -0.35 22.09
C ASP A 327 22.03 0.57 20.92
N SER A 328 21.93 0.07 19.69
CA SER A 328 21.98 0.91 18.47
C SER A 328 20.85 1.94 18.41
N GLY A 329 19.79 1.77 19.20
CA GLY A 329 18.61 2.62 19.18
C GLY A 329 17.83 2.52 17.87
N LEU A 330 18.05 1.43 17.12
CA LEU A 330 17.40 1.14 15.86
C LEU A 330 16.66 -0.21 15.93
N SER A 331 15.62 -0.32 15.12
CA SER A 331 14.93 -1.57 14.80
C SER A 331 14.62 -1.62 13.30
N ARG A 332 14.32 -2.81 12.77
CA ARG A 332 13.96 -3.00 11.37
C ARG A 332 12.55 -3.56 11.28
N VAL A 333 11.63 -2.73 10.80
CA VAL A 333 10.19 -3.01 10.73
C VAL A 333 9.76 -3.24 9.28
N SER A 334 8.78 -4.12 9.09
CA SER A 334 8.11 -4.25 7.80
C SER A 334 7.17 -3.07 7.59
N ARG A 335 7.25 -2.41 6.43
CA ARG A 335 6.33 -1.35 6.00
C ARG A 335 5.89 -1.60 4.57
N VAL A 336 4.58 -1.60 4.32
CA VAL A 336 4.00 -1.82 2.99
C VAL A 336 3.71 -0.48 2.30
N ASP A 337 4.22 -0.30 1.08
CA ASP A 337 3.76 0.76 0.20
C ASP A 337 2.52 0.25 -0.55
N HIS A 338 1.33 0.44 0.04
CA HIS A 338 0.06 -0.06 -0.52
C HIS A 338 -0.24 0.49 -1.92
N ARG A 339 0.30 1.68 -2.27
CA ARG A 339 0.16 2.25 -3.63
C ARG A 339 1.05 1.55 -4.67
N ARG A 340 2.00 0.70 -4.24
CA ARG A 340 3.01 0.06 -5.09
C ARG A 340 3.09 -1.46 -4.96
N GLY A 341 2.33 -2.09 -4.05
CA GLY A 341 2.25 -3.55 -3.90
C GLY A 341 3.52 -4.23 -3.37
N LEU A 342 4.53 -3.47 -2.93
CA LEU A 342 5.79 -3.98 -2.39
C LEU A 342 5.97 -3.61 -0.91
N SER A 343 6.38 -4.61 -0.13
CA SER A 343 6.87 -4.47 1.23
C SER A 343 8.35 -4.06 1.23
N GLY A 344 8.71 -3.06 2.04
CA GLY A 344 10.09 -2.69 2.34
C GLY A 344 10.43 -2.93 3.81
N LEU A 345 11.70 -3.20 4.10
CA LEU A 345 12.21 -3.22 5.47
C LEU A 345 12.75 -1.83 5.84
N ALA A 346 11.96 -1.05 6.57
CA ALA A 346 12.40 0.25 7.07
C ALA A 346 13.27 0.05 8.32
N THR A 347 14.46 0.66 8.34
CA THR A 347 15.23 0.81 9.58
C THR A 347 14.79 2.10 10.25
N VAL A 348 14.30 2.02 11.48
CA VAL A 348 13.66 3.12 12.23
C VAL A 348 14.29 3.27 13.61
N ARG A 349 14.18 4.45 14.22
CA ARG A 349 14.52 4.64 15.64
C ARG A 349 13.54 3.86 16.51
N VAL A 350 14.01 3.36 17.64
CA VAL A 350 13.16 2.72 18.66
C VAL A 350 12.29 3.74 19.38
N SER A 351 11.22 3.27 20.04
CA SER A 351 10.47 4.07 21.01
C SER A 351 11.21 4.15 22.35
N ALA A 352 10.86 5.13 23.17
CA ALA A 352 11.38 5.27 24.53
C ALA A 352 11.11 4.02 25.38
N ALA A 353 9.89 3.46 25.31
CA ALA A 353 9.55 2.20 26.00
C ALA A 353 10.43 1.01 25.55
N VAL A 354 10.80 0.92 24.26
CA VAL A 354 11.70 -0.12 23.76
C VAL A 354 13.14 0.11 24.22
N ALA A 355 13.65 1.35 24.17
CA ALA A 355 14.98 1.68 24.68
C ALA A 355 15.12 1.37 26.19
N GLU A 356 14.02 1.50 26.94
CA GLU A 356 13.97 1.16 28.37
C GLU A 356 13.89 -0.35 28.60
N GLN A 357 13.07 -1.08 27.83
CA GLN A 357 13.06 -2.55 27.86
C GLN A 357 14.40 -3.17 27.45
N ARG A 358 15.16 -2.53 26.55
CA ARG A 358 16.53 -2.91 26.18
C ARG A 358 17.50 -2.63 27.32
N ALA A 359 17.51 -1.42 27.89
CA ALA A 359 18.37 -1.07 29.03
C ALA A 359 18.14 -1.99 30.25
N GLY A 360 16.88 -2.22 30.61
CA GLY A 360 16.44 -3.14 31.69
C GLY A 360 16.81 -4.62 31.49
N ARG A 361 17.55 -4.98 30.43
CA ARG A 361 18.17 -6.31 30.31
C ARG A 361 19.47 -6.43 31.11
N ALA A 362 20.16 -5.33 31.39
CA ALA A 362 21.36 -5.32 32.23
C ALA A 362 21.05 -5.57 33.72
N GLY A 363 19.94 -5.00 34.23
CA GLY A 363 19.56 -5.02 35.66
C GLY A 363 18.75 -6.25 36.10
N ARG A 364 18.91 -7.41 35.44
CA ARG A 364 18.07 -8.60 35.71
C ARG A 364 18.56 -9.50 36.83
N GLU A 365 19.87 -9.73 36.91
CA GLU A 365 20.47 -10.71 37.83
C GLU A 365 21.29 -10.01 38.94
N ALA A 366 21.76 -8.79 38.67
CA ALA A 366 22.48 -7.88 39.57
C ALA A 366 22.50 -6.47 38.92
N PRO A 367 23.05 -5.42 39.56
CA PRO A 367 23.22 -4.10 38.93
C PRO A 367 24.04 -4.18 37.63
N GLY A 368 23.75 -3.29 36.69
CA GLY A 368 24.36 -3.27 35.37
C GLY A 368 24.30 -1.89 34.70
N HIS A 369 24.73 -1.83 33.44
CA HIS A 369 24.88 -0.57 32.71
C HIS A 369 24.40 -0.71 31.25
N ALA A 370 23.83 0.34 30.66
CA ALA A 370 23.31 0.36 29.29
C ALA A 370 23.83 1.55 28.47
N TRP A 371 24.69 1.29 27.48
CA TRP A 371 25.19 2.29 26.54
C TRP A 371 24.21 2.48 25.38
N ARG A 372 23.67 3.69 25.26
CA ARG A 372 22.77 4.12 24.19
C ARG A 372 23.59 4.77 23.07
N CYS A 373 23.66 4.15 21.90
CA CYS A 373 24.46 4.61 20.76
C CYS A 373 23.82 5.82 20.01
N TRP A 374 23.44 6.86 20.74
CA TRP A 374 22.90 8.11 20.19
C TRP A 374 23.13 9.29 21.16
N PRO A 375 23.00 10.55 20.71
CA PRO A 375 23.08 11.73 21.59
C PRO A 375 21.90 11.78 22.57
N GLU A 376 22.14 12.18 23.82
CA GLU A 376 21.10 12.24 24.87
C GLU A 376 19.85 13.05 24.45
N TYR A 377 20.03 14.18 23.75
CA TYR A 377 18.92 15.03 23.31
C TYR A 377 17.95 14.30 22.36
N GLU A 378 18.39 13.28 21.61
CA GLU A 378 17.49 12.49 20.76
C GLU A 378 16.59 11.54 21.58
N HIS A 379 16.94 11.23 22.83
CA HIS A 379 16.13 10.35 23.66
C HIS A 379 14.78 10.99 23.99
N GLN A 380 14.76 12.31 24.20
CA GLN A 380 13.56 13.10 24.52
C GLN A 380 12.60 13.20 23.32
N THR A 381 13.09 12.98 22.09
CA THR A 381 12.29 13.04 20.86
C THR A 381 11.84 11.66 20.35
N LEU A 382 12.15 10.58 21.05
CA LEU A 382 11.67 9.24 20.67
C LEU A 382 10.16 9.12 20.88
N PRO A 383 9.41 8.40 20.00
CA PRO A 383 8.02 8.05 20.28
C PRO A 383 7.90 7.30 21.60
N ALA A 384 6.87 7.56 22.40
CA ALA A 384 6.71 6.92 23.71
C ALA A 384 6.58 5.39 23.61
N TYR A 385 5.83 4.90 22.61
CA TYR A 385 5.50 3.49 22.39
C TYR A 385 5.81 3.07 20.95
N PRO A 386 6.02 1.77 20.66
CA PRO A 386 6.16 1.30 19.28
C PRO A 386 4.88 1.53 18.46
N GLU A 387 5.04 1.69 17.15
CA GLU A 387 3.91 1.74 16.20
C GLU A 387 3.29 0.33 16.06
N PRO A 388 1.97 0.15 16.23
CA PRO A 388 1.34 -1.17 16.22
C PRO A 388 1.34 -1.78 14.81
N GLU A 389 1.60 -3.08 14.70
CA GLU A 389 1.88 -3.77 13.42
C GLU A 389 0.74 -3.64 12.41
N ILE A 390 -0.52 -3.57 12.88
CA ILE A 390 -1.71 -3.37 12.05
C ILE A 390 -1.69 -2.06 11.23
N ARG A 391 -0.88 -1.06 11.60
CA ARG A 391 -0.73 0.21 10.84
C ARG A 391 0.29 0.16 9.72
N THR A 392 1.21 -0.82 9.72
CA THR A 392 2.36 -0.86 8.80
C THR A 392 2.47 -2.14 7.98
N ALA A 393 1.82 -3.22 8.43
CA ALA A 393 1.95 -4.55 7.86
C ALA A 393 1.11 -4.77 6.58
N GLU A 394 1.31 -5.94 6.00
CA GLU A 394 0.52 -6.45 4.90
C GLU A 394 -0.76 -7.08 5.45
N LEU A 395 -1.93 -6.64 4.97
CA LEU A 395 -3.24 -6.99 5.55
C LEU A 395 -4.02 -8.04 4.75
N THR A 396 -3.48 -8.60 3.66
CA THR A 396 -4.15 -9.67 2.86
C THR A 396 -4.51 -10.88 3.72
N ARG A 397 -3.66 -11.26 4.69
CA ARG A 397 -4.03 -12.31 5.66
C ARG A 397 -5.13 -11.85 6.63
N LEU A 398 -5.02 -10.64 7.20
CA LEU A 398 -6.02 -10.09 8.11
C LEU A 398 -7.41 -10.10 7.45
N ALA A 399 -7.51 -9.57 6.24
CA ALA A 399 -8.75 -9.50 5.47
C ALA A 399 -9.37 -10.87 5.20
N LEU A 400 -8.57 -11.93 5.01
CA LEU A 400 -9.11 -13.28 4.81
C LEU A 400 -9.67 -13.84 6.11
N GLU A 401 -8.97 -13.67 7.24
CA GLU A 401 -9.43 -14.15 8.55
C GLU A 401 -10.69 -13.37 8.99
N LEU A 402 -10.78 -12.06 8.68
CA LEU A 402 -11.97 -11.24 8.90
C LEU A 402 -13.17 -11.67 8.03
N ALA A 403 -12.94 -11.99 6.75
CA ALA A 403 -13.99 -12.54 5.88
C ALA A 403 -14.40 -13.98 6.24
N CYS A 404 -13.50 -14.79 6.83
CA CYS A 404 -13.86 -16.08 7.43
C CYS A 404 -14.83 -15.91 8.60
N TRP A 405 -14.61 -14.89 9.43
CA TRP A 405 -15.43 -14.55 10.60
C TRP A 405 -16.78 -13.90 10.25
N GLY A 406 -16.99 -13.51 8.98
CA GLY A 406 -18.22 -12.87 8.52
C GLY A 406 -18.27 -11.34 8.66
N THR A 407 -17.13 -10.69 8.94
CA THR A 407 -17.01 -9.22 9.03
C THR A 407 -15.86 -8.72 8.14
N PRO A 408 -16.03 -8.65 6.81
CA PRO A 408 -14.91 -8.42 5.86
C PRO A 408 -14.18 -7.08 6.00
N ASP A 409 -14.83 -6.08 6.61
CA ASP A 409 -14.27 -4.76 6.92
C ASP A 409 -13.81 -4.63 8.39
N GLY A 410 -14.08 -5.63 9.24
CA GLY A 410 -13.78 -5.63 10.67
C GLY A 410 -14.74 -4.78 11.51
N THR A 411 -15.89 -4.35 10.99
CA THR A 411 -16.93 -3.68 11.78
C THR A 411 -17.55 -4.60 12.83
N GLY A 412 -18.13 -4.01 13.89
CA GLY A 412 -18.65 -4.72 15.06
C GLY A 412 -17.57 -5.18 16.05
N LEU A 413 -16.37 -5.57 15.58
CA LEU A 413 -15.29 -6.07 16.43
C LEU A 413 -14.66 -4.99 17.34
N ALA A 414 -14.33 -5.40 18.56
CA ALA A 414 -13.64 -4.57 19.54
C ALA A 414 -12.12 -4.48 19.26
N TRP A 415 -11.71 -3.48 18.49
CA TRP A 415 -10.30 -3.23 18.14
C TRP A 415 -9.54 -2.39 19.18
N TRP A 416 -8.25 -2.68 19.38
CA TRP A 416 -7.34 -1.74 20.05
C TRP A 416 -7.10 -0.53 19.15
N ASP A 417 -6.57 -0.75 17.95
CA ASP A 417 -6.54 0.22 16.84
C ASP A 417 -7.14 -0.50 15.63
N ALA A 418 -8.11 0.11 14.95
CA ALA A 418 -8.79 -0.49 13.80
C ALA A 418 -7.84 -0.62 12.58
N PRO A 419 -8.07 -1.58 11.66
CA PRO A 419 -7.30 -1.71 10.44
C PRO A 419 -7.40 -0.44 9.56
N PRO A 420 -6.27 0.10 9.04
CA PRO A 420 -6.30 1.25 8.14
C PRO A 420 -7.09 0.94 6.85
N GLU A 421 -8.12 1.73 6.58
CA GLU A 421 -9.07 1.53 5.47
C GLU A 421 -8.37 1.28 4.13
N GLY A 422 -7.44 2.14 3.72
CA GLY A 422 -6.70 2.00 2.46
C GLY A 422 -5.80 0.76 2.39
N GLY A 423 -5.30 0.28 3.53
CA GLY A 423 -4.54 -0.98 3.62
C GLY A 423 -5.47 -2.20 3.51
N LEU A 424 -6.64 -2.12 4.14
CA LEU A 424 -7.67 -3.16 4.10
C LEU A 424 -8.37 -3.25 2.72
N ALA A 425 -8.59 -2.12 2.04
CA ALA A 425 -9.09 -2.07 0.68
C ALA A 425 -8.10 -2.67 -0.33
N ALA A 426 -6.79 -2.39 -0.16
CA ALA A 426 -5.74 -3.05 -0.96
C ALA A 426 -5.70 -4.56 -0.70
N ALA A 427 -5.81 -4.99 0.55
CA ALA A 427 -5.89 -6.40 0.93
C ALA A 427 -7.10 -7.14 0.33
N ARG A 428 -8.31 -6.55 0.41
CA ARG A 428 -9.52 -7.10 -0.22
C ARG A 428 -9.38 -7.19 -1.74
N THR A 429 -8.80 -6.18 -2.38
CA THR A 429 -8.49 -6.19 -3.82
C THR A 429 -7.55 -7.34 -4.20
N VAL A 430 -6.53 -7.63 -3.41
CA VAL A 430 -5.66 -8.82 -3.60
C VAL A 430 -6.47 -10.11 -3.44
N LEU A 431 -7.32 -10.23 -2.41
CA LEU A 431 -8.11 -11.45 -2.19
C LEU A 431 -9.14 -11.70 -3.30
N ARG A 432 -9.79 -10.66 -3.86
CA ARG A 432 -10.64 -10.77 -5.06
C ARG A 432 -9.83 -11.25 -6.27
N ALA A 433 -8.63 -10.69 -6.50
CA ALA A 433 -7.74 -11.13 -7.58
C ALA A 433 -7.24 -12.60 -7.43
N LEU A 434 -7.13 -13.11 -6.20
CA LEU A 434 -6.85 -14.52 -5.90
C LEU A 434 -8.13 -15.41 -5.93
N GLY A 435 -9.31 -14.81 -6.10
CA GLY A 435 -10.63 -15.47 -6.04
C GLY A 435 -11.00 -16.02 -4.66
N ALA A 436 -10.43 -15.46 -3.58
CA ALA A 436 -10.74 -15.81 -2.20
C ALA A 436 -11.98 -15.06 -1.67
N LEU A 437 -12.25 -13.87 -2.21
CA LEU A 437 -13.49 -13.11 -2.02
C LEU A 437 -14.23 -12.96 -3.36
N ASP A 438 -15.54 -12.68 -3.30
CA ASP A 438 -16.35 -12.23 -4.44
C ASP A 438 -16.39 -10.67 -4.54
N GLU A 439 -17.13 -10.13 -5.51
CA GLU A 439 -17.26 -8.67 -5.72
C GLU A 439 -18.01 -7.94 -4.58
N ALA A 440 -18.68 -8.67 -3.69
CA ALA A 440 -19.33 -8.14 -2.49
C ALA A 440 -18.50 -8.38 -1.21
N ASP A 441 -17.23 -8.80 -1.37
CA ASP A 441 -16.28 -9.16 -0.31
C ASP A 441 -16.70 -10.34 0.59
N HIS A 442 -17.64 -11.18 0.16
CA HIS A 442 -17.95 -12.44 0.86
C HIS A 442 -16.89 -13.51 0.54
N ILE A 443 -16.63 -14.38 1.52
CA ILE A 443 -15.63 -15.44 1.38
C ILE A 443 -16.12 -16.60 0.49
N THR A 444 -15.36 -16.88 -0.58
CA THR A 444 -15.67 -17.97 -1.50
C THR A 444 -15.30 -19.34 -0.92
N PRO A 445 -15.79 -20.47 -1.48
CA PRO A 445 -15.31 -21.81 -1.10
C PRO A 445 -13.79 -21.96 -1.24
N ARG A 446 -13.19 -21.28 -2.23
CA ARG A 446 -11.74 -21.20 -2.41
C ARG A 446 -11.08 -20.40 -1.27
N GLY A 447 -11.66 -19.28 -0.84
CA GLY A 447 -11.19 -18.52 0.32
C GLY A 447 -11.16 -19.36 1.60
N LYS A 448 -12.22 -20.15 1.85
CA LYS A 448 -12.28 -21.09 2.98
C LYS A 448 -11.18 -22.15 2.90
N ALA A 449 -10.93 -22.73 1.71
CA ALA A 449 -9.82 -23.66 1.49
C ALA A 449 -8.43 -23.01 1.70
N MET A 450 -8.26 -21.74 1.33
CA MET A 450 -7.01 -21.01 1.60
C MET A 450 -6.77 -20.78 3.10
N ALA A 451 -7.81 -20.44 3.85
CA ALA A 451 -7.73 -20.26 5.30
C ALA A 451 -7.36 -21.57 6.00
N ALA A 452 -8.00 -22.69 5.61
CA ALA A 452 -7.73 -24.02 6.13
C ALA A 452 -6.27 -24.50 5.94
N LEU A 453 -5.59 -24.09 4.86
CA LEU A 453 -4.17 -24.35 4.65
C LEU A 453 -3.25 -23.65 5.67
N GLY A 454 -3.70 -22.56 6.30
CA GLY A 454 -2.89 -21.81 7.25
C GLY A 454 -1.59 -21.25 6.65
N LEU A 455 -1.63 -20.83 5.39
CA LEU A 455 -0.53 -20.13 4.71
C LEU A 455 -0.89 -18.64 4.54
N HIS A 456 0.04 -17.84 4.02
CA HIS A 456 -0.36 -16.54 3.45
C HIS A 456 -1.28 -16.80 2.24
N PRO A 457 -2.37 -16.04 2.00
CA PRO A 457 -3.37 -16.37 0.96
C PRO A 457 -2.77 -16.57 -0.43
N ARG A 458 -1.69 -15.83 -0.76
CA ARG A 458 -0.93 -15.99 -2.01
C ARG A 458 -0.25 -17.36 -2.13
N LEU A 459 0.38 -17.81 -1.04
CA LEU A 459 1.02 -19.13 -0.97
C LEU A 459 -0.03 -20.26 -0.94
N ALA A 460 -1.19 -20.01 -0.32
CA ALA A 460 -2.33 -20.93 -0.36
C ALA A 460 -2.88 -21.09 -1.78
N ARG A 461 -3.06 -19.98 -2.53
CA ARG A 461 -3.46 -19.98 -3.94
C ARG A 461 -2.51 -20.81 -4.82
N ALA A 462 -1.20 -20.60 -4.70
CA ALA A 462 -0.22 -21.37 -5.45
C ALA A 462 -0.16 -22.85 -5.05
N LEU A 463 -0.41 -23.19 -3.77
CA LEU A 463 -0.46 -24.58 -3.34
C LEU A 463 -1.71 -25.31 -3.88
N LEU A 464 -2.90 -24.69 -3.80
CA LEU A 464 -4.15 -25.27 -4.28
C LEU A 464 -4.15 -25.47 -5.81
N ASP A 465 -4.05 -24.37 -6.57
CA ASP A 465 -4.15 -24.43 -8.04
C ASP A 465 -2.89 -25.02 -8.69
N GLY A 466 -1.74 -24.89 -8.02
CA GLY A 466 -0.51 -25.58 -8.42
C GLY A 466 -0.64 -27.09 -8.31
N THR A 467 -1.25 -27.61 -7.23
CA THR A 467 -1.46 -29.05 -7.05
C THR A 467 -2.23 -29.66 -8.22
N ALA A 468 -3.27 -28.97 -8.72
CA ALA A 468 -4.06 -29.42 -9.86
C ALA A 468 -3.35 -29.34 -11.23
N ARG A 469 -2.24 -28.57 -11.35
CA ARG A 469 -1.52 -28.37 -12.62
C ARG A 469 -0.16 -29.06 -12.69
N VAL A 470 0.54 -29.21 -11.57
CA VAL A 470 1.92 -29.72 -11.48
C VAL A 470 2.14 -30.76 -10.36
N GLY A 471 1.06 -31.14 -9.65
CA GLY A 471 1.10 -32.10 -8.55
C GLY A 471 1.50 -31.51 -7.20
N ALA A 472 0.95 -32.08 -6.13
CA ALA A 472 1.08 -31.56 -4.76
C ALA A 472 2.54 -31.41 -4.28
N LYS A 473 3.45 -32.29 -4.71
CA LYS A 473 4.87 -32.21 -4.36
C LYS A 473 5.53 -30.97 -4.97
N ALA A 474 5.42 -30.77 -6.29
CA ALA A 474 6.08 -29.63 -6.96
C ALA A 474 5.51 -28.28 -6.49
N ALA A 475 4.19 -28.22 -6.27
CA ALA A 475 3.53 -27.06 -5.67
C ALA A 475 4.07 -26.78 -4.25
N ALA A 476 4.18 -27.80 -3.40
CA ALA A 476 4.75 -27.66 -2.06
C ALA A 476 6.23 -27.23 -2.08
N GLU A 477 7.07 -27.82 -2.93
CA GLU A 477 8.50 -27.49 -3.03
C GLU A 477 8.74 -26.00 -3.34
N MET A 478 8.01 -25.43 -4.30
CA MET A 478 8.10 -24.01 -4.64
C MET A 478 7.46 -23.12 -3.56
N VAL A 479 6.36 -23.55 -2.92
CA VAL A 479 5.72 -22.77 -1.85
C VAL A 479 6.62 -22.68 -0.60
N VAL A 480 7.41 -23.71 -0.27
CA VAL A 480 8.43 -23.59 0.79
C VAL A 480 9.53 -22.60 0.40
N LEU A 481 9.97 -22.61 -0.87
CA LEU A 481 10.98 -21.68 -1.40
C LEU A 481 10.48 -20.20 -1.42
N MET A 482 9.17 -19.98 -1.60
CA MET A 482 8.56 -18.64 -1.50
C MET A 482 8.27 -18.19 -0.05
N ASP A 483 8.13 -19.12 0.90
CA ASP A 483 7.88 -18.82 2.33
C ASP A 483 9.18 -18.53 3.10
N ASP A 484 10.30 -19.13 2.69
CA ASP A 484 11.64 -18.89 3.25
C ASP A 484 12.66 -18.60 2.15
N ASP A 485 12.76 -17.31 1.79
CA ASP A 485 13.67 -16.79 0.77
C ASP A 485 15.16 -17.00 1.08
N SER A 486 15.50 -17.41 2.31
CA SER A 486 16.88 -17.76 2.69
C SER A 486 17.29 -19.18 2.31
N LEU A 487 16.41 -19.92 1.62
CA LEU A 487 16.71 -21.19 0.95
C LEU A 487 17.26 -21.01 -0.48
N ALA A 488 17.45 -19.76 -0.94
CA ALA A 488 17.95 -19.43 -2.28
C ALA A 488 19.23 -18.58 -2.24
N ASP A 489 20.35 -19.16 -2.67
CA ASP A 489 21.59 -18.42 -2.92
C ASP A 489 21.63 -17.74 -4.31
N THR A 490 20.59 -17.94 -5.13
CA THR A 490 20.46 -17.37 -6.48
C THR A 490 19.11 -16.68 -6.68
N VAL A 491 19.05 -15.77 -7.67
CA VAL A 491 17.82 -15.03 -8.00
C VAL A 491 16.86 -15.86 -8.87
N ASP A 492 17.38 -16.84 -9.62
CA ASP A 492 16.58 -17.80 -10.39
C ASP A 492 15.97 -18.86 -9.46
N ALA A 493 14.65 -18.79 -9.31
CA ALA A 493 13.88 -19.77 -8.55
C ALA A 493 14.02 -21.19 -9.08
N ALA A 494 14.18 -21.38 -10.39
CA ALA A 494 14.35 -22.70 -10.98
C ALA A 494 15.73 -23.29 -10.62
N ALA A 495 16.80 -22.48 -10.60
CA ALA A 495 18.12 -22.89 -10.12
C ALA A 495 18.12 -23.23 -8.62
N ALA A 496 17.53 -22.37 -7.78
CA ALA A 496 17.40 -22.64 -6.35
C ALA A 496 16.61 -23.94 -6.08
N LEU A 497 15.54 -24.20 -6.82
CA LEU A 497 14.75 -25.43 -6.72
C LEU A 497 15.53 -26.68 -7.18
N ARG A 498 16.39 -26.56 -8.19
CA ARG A 498 17.32 -27.64 -8.60
C ARG A 498 18.34 -27.97 -7.51
N ALA A 499 18.92 -26.96 -6.86
CA ALA A 499 19.87 -27.15 -5.75
C ALA A 499 19.22 -27.85 -4.54
N LEU A 500 18.07 -27.35 -4.06
CA LEU A 500 17.35 -27.93 -2.93
C LEU A 500 16.92 -29.39 -3.15
N ARG A 501 16.58 -29.77 -4.39
CA ARG A 501 16.27 -31.15 -4.78
C ARG A 501 17.49 -32.08 -4.77
N ALA A 502 18.69 -31.54 -5.00
CA ALA A 502 19.95 -32.30 -4.94
C ALA A 502 20.45 -32.46 -3.50
N GLU A 503 20.44 -31.39 -2.70
CA GLU A 503 20.91 -31.37 -1.31
C GLU A 503 19.93 -32.02 -0.32
N GLN A 504 18.63 -31.94 -0.61
CA GLN A 504 17.51 -32.35 0.25
C GLN A 504 17.65 -31.97 1.74
N PRO A 505 17.80 -30.67 2.10
CA PRO A 505 17.97 -30.28 3.49
C PRO A 505 16.81 -30.74 4.38
N THR A 506 17.09 -31.40 5.50
CA THR A 506 16.07 -32.09 6.33
C THR A 506 14.91 -31.20 6.78
N ARG A 507 15.17 -29.90 6.97
CA ARG A 507 14.13 -28.88 7.28
C ARG A 507 13.17 -28.66 6.10
N TRP A 508 13.72 -28.54 4.89
CA TRP A 508 12.95 -28.34 3.66
C TRP A 508 12.10 -29.58 3.35
N VAL A 509 12.71 -30.77 3.34
CA VAL A 509 12.01 -32.04 3.08
C VAL A 509 10.80 -32.24 4.01
N ARG A 510 10.96 -31.94 5.31
CA ARG A 510 9.87 -32.05 6.30
C ARG A 510 8.73 -31.07 6.06
N GLU A 511 9.01 -29.82 5.67
CA GLU A 511 7.96 -28.83 5.38
C GLU A 511 7.26 -29.15 4.04
N VAL A 512 7.98 -29.61 3.01
CA VAL A 512 7.40 -30.10 1.75
C VAL A 512 6.46 -31.29 2.01
N GLN A 513 6.90 -32.28 2.79
CA GLN A 513 6.06 -33.42 3.22
C GLN A 513 4.87 -32.99 4.09
N ARG A 514 4.97 -31.88 4.82
CA ARG A 514 3.84 -31.33 5.60
C ARG A 514 2.82 -30.67 4.67
N LEU A 515 3.26 -29.82 3.74
CA LEU A 515 2.38 -29.13 2.80
C LEU A 515 1.71 -30.07 1.80
N THR A 516 2.45 -31.06 1.29
CA THR A 516 1.91 -32.09 0.38
C THR A 516 0.74 -32.83 1.04
N ARG A 517 0.92 -33.35 2.25
CA ARG A 517 -0.16 -34.00 3.00
C ARG A 517 -1.31 -33.05 3.33
N LEU A 518 -1.01 -31.80 3.67
CA LEU A 518 -2.04 -30.82 4.03
C LEU A 518 -2.95 -30.47 2.84
N VAL A 519 -2.41 -30.32 1.62
CA VAL A 519 -3.22 -30.05 0.43
C VAL A 519 -3.94 -31.31 -0.07
N THR A 520 -3.30 -32.48 -0.05
CA THR A 520 -3.97 -33.74 -0.40
C THR A 520 -5.16 -34.05 0.51
N ASN A 521 -5.05 -33.75 1.82
CA ASN A 521 -6.15 -33.94 2.77
C ASN A 521 -7.28 -32.88 2.66
N LEU A 522 -7.08 -31.81 1.88
CA LEU A 522 -8.10 -30.76 1.64
C LEU A 522 -8.78 -30.91 0.27
N SER A 523 -8.20 -31.67 -0.66
CA SER A 523 -8.90 -32.15 -1.83
C SER A 523 -10.04 -33.09 -1.39
N PRO A 524 -11.30 -32.87 -1.82
CA PRO A 524 -12.36 -33.85 -1.63
C PRO A 524 -11.93 -35.16 -2.29
N GLY A 525 -11.82 -36.23 -1.49
CA GLY A 525 -11.34 -37.51 -1.98
C GLY A 525 -12.35 -38.16 -2.91
N GLU A 526 -11.85 -38.74 -4.01
CA GLU A 526 -12.35 -40.03 -4.45
C GLU A 526 -12.31 -40.97 -3.24
N GLU A 527 -13.38 -41.73 -2.98
CA GLU A 527 -13.40 -42.60 -1.80
C GLU A 527 -12.28 -43.66 -1.90
N PRO A 528 -11.42 -43.80 -0.88
CA PRO A 528 -10.47 -44.91 -0.85
C PRO A 528 -11.27 -46.21 -0.73
N ASP A 529 -11.15 -47.05 -1.75
CA ASP A 529 -11.83 -48.35 -1.87
C ASP A 529 -11.69 -49.13 -0.56
N ARG A 530 -12.82 -49.44 0.08
CA ARG A 530 -12.84 -50.03 1.42
C ARG A 530 -12.64 -51.54 1.30
N PRO A 531 -11.58 -52.12 1.91
CA PRO A 531 -11.57 -53.55 2.17
C PRO A 531 -12.84 -53.92 2.94
N GLY A 532 -13.57 -54.93 2.47
CA GLY A 532 -14.89 -55.28 3.01
C GLY A 532 -14.85 -55.52 4.51
N ALA A 533 -15.86 -55.02 5.23
CA ALA A 533 -15.96 -55.18 6.67
C ALA A 533 -16.23 -56.66 7.03
N ASP A 534 -15.22 -57.34 7.56
CA ASP A 534 -15.35 -58.70 8.10
C ASP A 534 -16.27 -58.64 9.33
N GLY A 535 -17.39 -59.37 9.30
CA GLY A 535 -18.38 -59.39 10.37
C GLY A 535 -17.88 -60.10 11.64
N PRO A 536 -18.51 -59.90 12.80
CA PRO A 536 -18.14 -60.61 14.02
C PRO A 536 -18.33 -62.12 13.85
N ARG A 537 -17.33 -62.90 14.28
CA ARG A 537 -17.31 -64.36 14.15
C ARG A 537 -17.86 -65.03 15.40
N ASP A 538 -19.13 -65.40 15.37
CA ASP A 538 -19.64 -66.49 16.22
C ASP A 538 -19.31 -67.84 15.57
N GLY A 539 -18.83 -68.80 16.38
CA GLY A 539 -18.20 -70.02 15.88
C GLY A 539 -18.97 -71.30 16.21
N VAL A 540 -19.23 -72.11 15.17
CA VAL A 540 -19.54 -73.54 15.27
C VAL A 540 -18.81 -74.29 14.15
N ALA A 541 -18.37 -75.52 14.42
CA ALA A 541 -17.75 -76.46 13.48
C ALA A 541 -18.35 -77.87 13.75
N PRO A 542 -18.10 -78.94 12.96
CA PRO A 542 -17.13 -79.08 11.86
C PRO A 542 -17.72 -79.86 10.63
N GLU A 543 -16.86 -80.62 9.93
CA GLU A 543 -17.12 -81.77 9.02
C GLU A 543 -17.45 -81.50 7.52
N PRO A 544 -17.14 -82.46 6.60
CA PRO A 544 -16.66 -82.11 5.25
C PRO A 544 -17.48 -82.65 4.07
N GLY A 545 -17.26 -82.07 2.87
CA GLY A 545 -17.88 -82.48 1.61
C GLY A 545 -16.89 -82.57 0.44
N ARG A 546 -17.14 -83.49 -0.50
CA ARG A 546 -16.26 -83.83 -1.64
C ARG A 546 -16.96 -83.57 -3.00
N ARG A 547 -16.21 -82.99 -3.94
CA ARG A 547 -16.17 -83.33 -5.39
C ARG A 547 -17.31 -82.96 -6.38
N ASP A 548 -16.83 -82.74 -7.61
CA ASP A 548 -17.37 -83.13 -8.94
C ASP A 548 -18.53 -82.35 -9.64
N ARG A 549 -18.12 -81.66 -10.73
CA ARG A 549 -18.68 -81.67 -12.13
C ARG A 549 -19.83 -80.75 -12.59
N SER A 550 -19.65 -80.30 -13.86
CA SER A 550 -20.62 -79.87 -14.89
C SER A 550 -21.48 -78.61 -14.67
N GLY A 551 -21.84 -77.84 -15.71
CA GLY A 551 -21.36 -77.87 -17.11
C GLY A 551 -22.26 -77.13 -18.14
N SER A 552 -21.66 -76.69 -19.26
CA SER A 552 -22.30 -75.99 -20.42
C SER A 552 -22.78 -74.54 -20.15
N ALA A 553 -22.91 -73.62 -21.12
CA ALA A 553 -22.65 -73.66 -22.58
C ALA A 553 -22.10 -72.30 -23.11
N GLY A 554 -21.59 -72.26 -24.35
CA GLY A 554 -21.20 -71.04 -25.10
C GLY A 554 -22.38 -70.43 -25.92
N PRO A 555 -22.17 -69.60 -26.97
CA PRO A 555 -20.94 -69.34 -27.78
C PRO A 555 -20.31 -67.93 -27.51
N GLN A 556 -19.09 -67.55 -27.93
CA GLN A 556 -18.49 -67.38 -29.28
C GLN A 556 -19.29 -66.40 -30.18
N THR A 557 -18.70 -65.51 -30.99
CA THR A 557 -17.41 -65.49 -31.76
C THR A 557 -16.74 -64.09 -31.73
N ASP A 558 -15.57 -63.82 -32.33
CA ASP A 558 -14.24 -64.47 -32.40
C ASP A 558 -13.24 -63.41 -32.96
N VAL A 559 -11.93 -63.70 -33.03
CA VAL A 559 -10.84 -62.73 -33.32
C VAL A 559 -10.31 -62.85 -34.79
N PRO A 560 -9.34 -62.04 -35.30
CA PRO A 560 -7.90 -62.24 -34.98
C PRO A 560 -6.97 -60.99 -34.98
N HIS A 561 -5.79 -61.13 -34.36
CA HIS A 561 -4.60 -60.29 -34.58
C HIS A 561 -3.68 -60.89 -35.68
N GLY A 562 -2.77 -60.11 -36.27
CA GLY A 562 -1.76 -60.59 -37.24
C GLY A 562 -0.51 -59.70 -37.34
N VAL A 563 0.67 -60.30 -37.58
CA VAL A 563 2.01 -59.68 -37.40
C VAL A 563 2.82 -59.57 -38.71
N GLY A 564 3.20 -58.34 -39.11
CA GLY A 564 4.34 -57.98 -40.00
C GLY A 564 4.48 -58.67 -41.39
N PRO A 565 5.62 -58.54 -42.10
CA PRO A 565 6.69 -57.52 -42.00
C PRO A 565 7.18 -56.94 -43.39
N ARG A 566 8.15 -56.01 -43.35
CA ARG A 566 9.19 -55.69 -44.39
C ARG A 566 8.83 -55.20 -45.83
N THR A 567 9.19 -53.93 -46.10
CA THR A 567 9.98 -53.39 -47.26
C THR A 567 9.64 -53.70 -48.74
N VAL A 568 9.68 -52.67 -49.62
CA VAL A 568 10.68 -52.50 -50.73
C VAL A 568 10.45 -51.22 -51.59
N SER A 569 11.55 -50.56 -51.99
CA SER A 569 11.83 -49.53 -53.05
C SER A 569 10.78 -48.54 -53.62
N GLY A 570 11.23 -47.30 -53.95
CA GLY A 570 10.43 -46.33 -54.73
C GLY A 570 11.13 -44.97 -55.06
N SER A 571 12.16 -45.00 -55.91
CA SER A 571 12.74 -43.87 -56.69
C SER A 571 11.69 -43.02 -57.45
N ALA A 572 11.90 -41.79 -57.97
CA ALA A 572 12.97 -40.77 -58.04
C ALA A 572 12.33 -39.50 -58.72
N HIS A 573 12.91 -38.30 -58.95
CA HIS A 573 14.20 -37.61 -58.74
C HIS A 573 13.91 -36.07 -58.66
N GLY A 574 14.83 -35.10 -58.56
CA GLY A 574 16.31 -35.12 -58.54
C GLY A 574 16.93 -33.73 -58.23
N GLN A 575 18.26 -33.69 -58.15
CA GLN A 575 19.13 -32.50 -57.93
C GLN A 575 19.55 -31.83 -59.28
N PRO A 576 20.38 -30.75 -59.37
CA PRO A 576 21.32 -30.14 -58.40
C PRO A 576 21.19 -28.60 -58.22
N GLY A 577 22.00 -27.88 -57.43
CA GLY A 577 23.04 -28.26 -56.46
C GLY A 577 24.09 -27.14 -56.27
N GLY A 578 24.74 -27.06 -55.11
CA GLY A 578 25.73 -26.02 -54.80
C GLY A 578 26.56 -26.30 -53.54
N ARG A 579 27.84 -25.90 -53.56
CA ARG A 579 28.81 -25.97 -52.44
C ARG A 579 28.69 -24.66 -51.59
N ASP A 580 29.30 -24.48 -50.42
CA ASP A 580 30.52 -25.08 -49.85
C ASP A 580 30.59 -24.86 -48.31
N ARG A 581 31.50 -25.59 -47.63
CA ARG A 581 32.00 -25.41 -46.23
C ARG A 581 31.01 -25.47 -45.06
N GLY A 582 31.42 -26.19 -44.01
CA GLY A 582 30.68 -26.33 -42.75
C GLY A 582 31.22 -25.48 -41.60
N VAL A 583 30.42 -25.40 -40.54
CA VAL A 583 30.77 -24.86 -39.20
C VAL A 583 30.39 -25.93 -38.16
N GLY A 584 31.09 -25.97 -37.03
CA GLY A 584 30.99 -27.04 -36.04
C GLY A 584 29.63 -27.17 -35.34
N GLN A 585 29.41 -28.31 -34.69
CA GLN A 585 28.20 -28.61 -33.92
C GLN A 585 27.98 -27.58 -32.80
N VAL A 586 26.89 -26.81 -32.90
CA VAL A 586 26.22 -26.21 -31.74
C VAL A 586 25.10 -27.16 -31.34
N GLY A 587 24.96 -27.45 -30.05
CA GLY A 587 23.90 -28.32 -29.53
C GLY A 587 22.52 -27.72 -29.82
N ASN A 588 21.60 -28.52 -30.38
CA ASN A 588 20.29 -28.04 -30.82
C ASN A 588 19.29 -27.94 -29.66
N GLU A 589 19.39 -26.89 -28.85
CA GLU A 589 18.30 -26.49 -27.94
C GLU A 589 17.24 -25.67 -28.70
N SER A 590 16.26 -26.36 -29.29
CA SER A 590 15.16 -25.73 -30.04
C SER A 590 13.77 -26.25 -29.62
N GLY A 591 13.11 -25.49 -28.73
CA GLY A 591 11.68 -25.15 -28.82
C GLY A 591 10.59 -26.19 -28.48
N GLY A 592 9.73 -25.82 -27.53
CA GLY A 592 8.30 -26.18 -27.59
C GLY A 592 7.66 -26.71 -26.29
N SER A 593 6.56 -26.06 -25.88
CA SER A 593 5.53 -26.62 -24.97
C SER A 593 6.00 -27.13 -23.59
N GLY A 594 6.58 -26.24 -22.78
CA GLY A 594 6.90 -26.54 -21.38
C GLY A 594 7.06 -25.30 -20.51
N THR A 595 5.96 -24.70 -20.06
CA THR A 595 5.96 -23.58 -19.12
C THR A 595 6.69 -23.96 -17.83
N ASP A 596 7.64 -23.13 -17.36
CA ASP A 596 8.38 -23.43 -16.14
C ASP A 596 7.42 -23.51 -14.93
N VAL A 597 7.46 -24.64 -14.24
CA VAL A 597 6.70 -24.94 -13.02
C VAL A 597 6.92 -23.85 -11.96
N ALA A 598 8.14 -23.33 -11.83
CA ALA A 598 8.43 -22.22 -10.91
C ALA A 598 7.67 -20.95 -11.33
N ALA A 599 7.71 -20.58 -12.62
CA ALA A 599 7.04 -19.38 -13.12
C ALA A 599 5.51 -19.46 -12.97
N LEU A 600 4.91 -20.62 -13.27
CA LEU A 600 3.48 -20.86 -13.07
C LEU A 600 3.06 -20.70 -11.61
N LEU A 601 3.79 -21.32 -10.68
CA LEU A 601 3.48 -21.28 -9.24
C LEU A 601 3.68 -19.88 -8.66
N ILE A 602 4.70 -19.14 -9.12
CA ILE A 602 4.93 -17.75 -8.73
C ILE A 602 3.80 -16.86 -9.27
N ALA A 603 3.41 -17.01 -10.54
CA ALA A 603 2.34 -16.23 -11.15
C ALA A 603 0.97 -16.48 -10.49
N LEU A 604 0.71 -17.71 -9.99
CA LEU A 604 -0.48 -18.02 -9.20
C LEU A 604 -0.48 -17.36 -7.81
N ALA A 605 0.69 -17.19 -7.17
CA ALA A 605 0.81 -16.48 -5.88
C ALA A 605 0.83 -14.94 -6.03
N GLN A 606 1.44 -14.46 -7.10
CA GLN A 606 1.80 -13.06 -7.30
C GLN A 606 1.39 -12.59 -8.72
N PRO A 607 0.10 -12.65 -9.08
CA PRO A 607 -0.36 -12.32 -10.43
C PRO A 607 -0.01 -10.87 -10.83
N GLU A 608 -0.01 -9.93 -9.87
CA GLU A 608 0.39 -8.55 -10.11
C GLU A 608 1.92 -8.35 -10.20
N ARG A 609 2.72 -9.40 -9.92
CA ARG A 609 4.19 -9.41 -10.03
C ARG A 609 4.70 -10.21 -11.24
N LEU A 610 3.81 -10.57 -12.17
CA LEU A 610 4.19 -10.80 -13.56
C LEU A 610 4.81 -9.51 -14.11
N ALA A 611 5.94 -9.62 -14.80
CA ALA A 611 6.80 -8.49 -15.13
C ALA A 611 7.27 -8.52 -16.58
N ARG A 612 7.23 -7.38 -17.28
CA ARG A 612 7.75 -7.23 -18.66
C ARG A 612 8.91 -6.24 -18.69
N ARG A 613 10.00 -6.57 -19.38
CA ARG A 613 11.19 -5.72 -19.54
C ARG A 613 10.82 -4.40 -20.23
N ARG A 614 11.26 -3.25 -19.70
CA ARG A 614 10.79 -1.92 -20.18
C ARG A 614 11.35 -1.52 -21.54
N SER A 615 12.57 -1.94 -21.87
CA SER A 615 13.23 -1.72 -23.16
C SER A 615 14.30 -2.78 -23.40
N ASN A 616 14.71 -3.00 -24.65
CA ASN A 616 15.70 -4.03 -24.96
C ASN A 616 17.06 -3.70 -24.31
N GLY A 617 17.72 -4.70 -23.71
CA GLY A 617 18.95 -4.51 -22.92
C GLY A 617 18.79 -3.87 -21.54
N SER A 618 17.58 -3.47 -21.12
CA SER A 618 17.35 -2.90 -19.78
C SER A 618 17.28 -3.98 -18.69
N SER A 619 17.87 -3.73 -17.52
CA SER A 619 17.67 -4.53 -16.31
C SER A 619 16.39 -4.18 -15.54
N THR A 620 15.64 -3.15 -15.97
CA THR A 620 14.39 -2.73 -15.34
C THR A 620 13.16 -3.33 -16.04
N TYR A 621 12.29 -3.92 -15.23
CA TYR A 621 11.01 -4.51 -15.61
C TYR A 621 9.85 -3.71 -14.99
N LEU A 622 8.72 -3.66 -15.67
CA LEU A 622 7.46 -3.15 -15.14
C LEU A 622 6.63 -4.34 -14.64
N LEU A 623 6.23 -4.34 -13.37
CA LEU A 623 5.25 -5.30 -12.82
C LEU A 623 3.85 -4.97 -13.35
N ALA A 624 2.98 -5.97 -13.44
CA ALA A 624 1.55 -5.78 -13.75
C ALA A 624 0.85 -4.86 -12.72
N GLY A 625 1.31 -4.84 -11.46
CA GLY A 625 0.92 -3.89 -10.43
C GLY A 625 1.50 -2.47 -10.56
N GLY A 626 2.13 -2.12 -11.69
CA GLY A 626 2.58 -0.76 -12.02
C GLY A 626 3.94 -0.33 -11.45
N THR A 627 4.49 -1.06 -10.49
CA THR A 627 5.81 -0.75 -9.91
C THR A 627 6.94 -1.24 -10.81
N ALA A 628 7.97 -0.41 -11.01
CA ALA A 628 9.21 -0.80 -11.67
C ALA A 628 10.15 -1.55 -10.72
N VAL A 629 10.82 -2.59 -11.20
CA VAL A 629 11.79 -3.40 -10.44
C VAL A 629 13.03 -3.74 -11.27
N THR A 630 14.17 -3.90 -10.60
CA THR A 630 15.47 -4.19 -11.22
C THR A 630 15.91 -5.65 -11.02
N VAL A 631 16.40 -6.28 -12.07
CA VAL A 631 17.10 -7.57 -12.02
C VAL A 631 18.56 -7.35 -11.59
N PRO A 632 19.08 -8.06 -10.57
CA PRO A 632 20.49 -7.98 -10.19
C PRO A 632 21.43 -8.47 -11.32
N PRO A 633 22.62 -7.83 -11.51
CA PRO A 633 23.63 -8.32 -12.44
C PRO A 633 24.07 -9.76 -12.15
N GLY A 634 24.44 -10.52 -13.18
CA GLY A 634 24.91 -11.91 -13.06
C GLY A 634 23.84 -12.96 -12.77
N SER A 635 22.57 -12.57 -12.61
CA SER A 635 21.45 -13.48 -12.25
C SER A 635 20.94 -14.40 -13.37
N GLY A 636 21.43 -14.28 -14.60
CA GLY A 636 20.91 -14.97 -15.79
C GLY A 636 19.57 -14.44 -16.32
N LEU A 637 18.69 -13.92 -15.46
CA LEU A 637 17.31 -13.54 -15.79
C LEU A 637 17.16 -12.33 -16.73
N ALA A 638 18.15 -11.43 -16.80
CA ALA A 638 18.04 -10.14 -17.52
C ALA A 638 17.83 -10.27 -19.05
N ALA A 639 18.13 -11.43 -19.62
CA ALA A 639 17.91 -11.72 -21.04
C ALA A 639 16.43 -11.95 -21.39
N ALA A 640 15.62 -12.42 -20.44
CA ALA A 640 14.19 -12.69 -20.65
C ALA A 640 13.38 -11.40 -20.88
N GLU A 641 12.33 -11.47 -21.70
CA GLU A 641 11.36 -10.38 -21.80
C GLU A 641 10.38 -10.37 -20.63
N TRP A 642 9.96 -11.56 -20.19
CA TRP A 642 8.96 -11.78 -19.16
C TRP A 642 9.53 -12.54 -17.95
N LEU A 643 9.15 -12.12 -16.75
CA LEU A 643 9.51 -12.76 -15.49
C LEU A 643 8.27 -12.91 -14.58
N ALA A 644 8.22 -13.99 -13.80
CA ALA A 644 7.32 -14.12 -12.66
C ALA A 644 8.11 -13.84 -11.37
N VAL A 645 7.80 -12.74 -10.66
CA VAL A 645 8.60 -12.27 -9.52
C VAL A 645 7.97 -12.69 -8.18
N ALA A 646 8.62 -13.61 -7.47
CA ALA A 646 8.17 -14.07 -6.16
C ALA A 646 8.49 -13.05 -5.06
N VAL A 647 9.79 -12.73 -4.94
CA VAL A 647 10.33 -11.86 -3.90
C VAL A 647 11.00 -10.67 -4.57
N ALA A 648 10.45 -9.49 -4.29
CA ALA A 648 11.09 -8.21 -4.53
C ALA A 648 10.87 -7.31 -3.32
N ASP A 649 11.92 -6.61 -2.91
CA ASP A 649 11.89 -5.59 -1.87
C ASP A 649 12.17 -4.20 -2.47
N ARG A 650 11.86 -3.16 -1.70
CA ARG A 650 12.12 -1.77 -2.07
C ARG A 650 12.48 -0.97 -0.83
N ASP A 651 13.69 -0.42 -0.81
CA ASP A 651 14.10 0.52 0.24
C ASP A 651 13.20 1.77 0.21
N PRO A 652 12.80 2.32 1.37
CA PRO A 652 12.09 3.59 1.44
C PRO A 652 12.81 4.70 0.64
N GLY A 653 12.04 5.46 -0.16
CA GLY A 653 12.57 6.54 -1.00
C GLY A 653 13.14 6.11 -2.36
N ARG A 654 13.39 4.82 -2.63
CA ARG A 654 13.80 4.38 -3.98
C ARG A 654 12.68 4.53 -5.02
N ALA A 655 13.05 4.83 -6.26
CA ALA A 655 12.12 4.88 -7.38
C ALA A 655 11.63 3.48 -7.81
N GLU A 656 12.55 2.51 -7.84
CA GLU A 656 12.32 1.13 -8.31
C GLU A 656 12.61 0.12 -7.17
N GLY A 657 12.01 -1.06 -7.23
CA GLY A 657 12.34 -2.18 -6.34
C GLY A 657 13.49 -3.04 -6.87
N ARG A 658 13.91 -4.04 -6.10
CA ARG A 658 14.94 -5.01 -6.47
C ARG A 658 14.35 -6.42 -6.46
N ILE A 659 14.55 -7.18 -7.53
CA ILE A 659 14.19 -8.60 -7.58
C ILE A 659 15.22 -9.39 -6.76
N ARG A 660 14.72 -10.30 -5.91
CA ARG A 660 15.52 -11.23 -5.11
C ARG A 660 15.21 -12.70 -5.39
N LEU A 661 14.00 -13.02 -5.85
CA LEU A 661 13.64 -14.35 -6.34
C LEU A 661 12.59 -14.23 -7.46
N ALA A 662 12.87 -14.80 -8.64
CA ALA A 662 11.97 -14.82 -9.80
C ALA A 662 12.27 -16.03 -10.72
N ALA A 663 11.35 -16.33 -11.64
CA ALA A 663 11.54 -17.31 -12.71
C ALA A 663 11.28 -16.67 -14.08
N ILE A 664 11.83 -17.27 -15.15
CA ILE A 664 11.56 -16.86 -16.53
C ILE A 664 10.12 -17.23 -16.90
N ALA A 665 9.39 -16.28 -17.47
CA ALA A 665 8.01 -16.45 -17.90
C ALA A 665 7.85 -16.11 -19.40
N ASP A 666 6.65 -16.30 -19.92
CA ASP A 666 6.21 -15.89 -21.25
C ASP A 666 4.86 -15.13 -21.14
N GLU A 667 4.41 -14.51 -22.25
CA GLU A 667 3.18 -13.72 -22.24
C GLU A 667 1.91 -14.58 -22.10
N ASP A 668 1.93 -15.83 -22.58
CA ASP A 668 0.77 -16.73 -22.54
C ASP A 668 0.52 -17.26 -21.13
N LEU A 669 1.57 -17.66 -20.41
CA LEU A 669 1.51 -17.88 -18.95
C LEU A 669 1.01 -16.64 -18.23
N ALA A 670 1.54 -15.46 -18.56
CA ALA A 670 1.17 -14.22 -17.87
C ALA A 670 -0.33 -13.92 -18.01
N ARG A 671 -0.90 -14.14 -19.21
CA ARG A 671 -2.34 -14.05 -19.49
C ARG A 671 -3.15 -15.16 -18.78
N ALA A 672 -2.66 -16.40 -18.80
CA ALA A 672 -3.39 -17.57 -18.30
C ALA A 672 -3.36 -17.74 -16.76
N ALA A 673 -2.36 -17.17 -16.08
CA ALA A 673 -2.25 -17.17 -14.62
C ALA A 673 -3.02 -16.01 -13.97
N ALA A 674 -3.12 -14.87 -14.66
CA ALA A 674 -3.72 -13.63 -14.15
C ALA A 674 -4.85 -13.07 -15.05
N PRO A 675 -5.87 -13.87 -15.44
CA PRO A 675 -6.90 -13.44 -16.39
C PRO A 675 -7.69 -12.21 -15.93
N GLY A 676 -7.93 -12.06 -14.61
CA GLY A 676 -8.59 -10.88 -14.05
C GLY A 676 -7.78 -9.58 -14.12
N LEU A 677 -6.49 -9.64 -14.50
CA LEU A 677 -5.67 -8.46 -14.81
C LEU A 677 -5.64 -8.14 -16.33
N VAL A 678 -6.21 -9.00 -17.19
CA VAL A 678 -6.20 -8.80 -18.64
C VAL A 678 -7.37 -7.90 -19.04
N VAL A 679 -7.08 -6.62 -19.32
CA VAL A 679 -8.09 -5.61 -19.65
C VAL A 679 -7.96 -5.19 -21.12
N ALA A 680 -9.08 -5.24 -21.84
CA ALA A 680 -9.26 -4.59 -23.13
C ALA A 680 -9.93 -3.22 -22.91
N ALA A 681 -9.32 -2.13 -23.38
CA ALA A 681 -9.87 -0.78 -23.23
C ALA A 681 -9.68 0.03 -24.51
N ASP A 682 -10.63 0.91 -24.79
CA ASP A 682 -10.51 1.92 -25.84
C ASP A 682 -9.98 3.22 -25.23
N GLU A 683 -8.75 3.58 -25.60
CA GLU A 683 -8.15 4.86 -25.24
C GLU A 683 -8.31 5.86 -26.38
N VAL A 684 -8.92 7.00 -26.08
CA VAL A 684 -9.00 8.15 -26.97
C VAL A 684 -8.48 9.34 -26.17
N ARG A 685 -7.44 10.00 -26.67
CA ARG A 685 -6.80 11.14 -25.98
C ARG A 685 -6.22 12.11 -26.98
N TRP A 686 -5.98 13.35 -26.54
CA TRP A 686 -5.14 14.28 -27.27
C TRP A 686 -3.67 13.86 -27.14
N ASP A 687 -2.91 13.86 -28.24
CA ASP A 687 -1.49 13.53 -28.27
C ASP A 687 -0.81 14.18 -29.49
N GLY A 688 0.36 14.80 -29.30
CA GLY A 688 1.14 15.36 -30.41
C GLY A 688 0.43 16.42 -31.27
N GLY A 689 -0.68 16.99 -30.78
CA GLY A 689 -1.46 18.00 -31.50
C GLY A 689 -2.71 17.50 -32.22
N ASP A 690 -3.10 16.23 -32.07
CA ASP A 690 -4.34 15.67 -32.65
C ASP A 690 -4.95 14.57 -31.75
N VAL A 691 -6.11 14.01 -32.12
CA VAL A 691 -6.74 12.91 -31.37
C VAL A 691 -6.18 11.54 -31.78
N VAL A 692 -5.59 10.83 -30.81
CA VAL A 692 -5.12 9.45 -30.99
C VAL A 692 -6.12 8.47 -30.35
N ALA A 693 -6.81 7.70 -31.21
CA ALA A 693 -7.73 6.63 -30.81
C ALA A 693 -7.10 5.24 -31.00
N ARG A 694 -7.06 4.43 -29.93
CA ARG A 694 -6.47 3.08 -29.95
C ARG A 694 -7.18 2.12 -28.99
N ARG A 695 -7.37 0.87 -29.41
CA ARG A 695 -7.72 -0.23 -28.52
C ARG A 695 -6.45 -0.81 -27.93
N VAL A 696 -6.31 -0.76 -26.60
CA VAL A 696 -5.20 -1.34 -25.87
C VAL A 696 -5.60 -2.65 -25.21
N MET A 697 -4.69 -3.62 -25.22
CA MET A 697 -4.72 -4.79 -24.36
C MET A 697 -3.66 -4.60 -23.29
N ARG A 698 -4.05 -4.70 -22.01
CA ARG A 698 -3.14 -4.61 -20.86
C ARG A 698 -3.17 -5.87 -20.00
N LEU A 699 -2.08 -6.11 -19.28
CA LEU A 699 -2.02 -6.96 -18.09
C LEU A 699 -1.72 -6.02 -16.90
N GLY A 700 -2.76 -5.56 -16.22
CA GLY A 700 -2.67 -4.48 -15.24
C GLY A 700 -2.08 -3.21 -15.87
N ALA A 701 -0.90 -2.78 -15.41
CA ALA A 701 -0.17 -1.65 -15.97
C ALA A 701 0.65 -1.99 -17.24
N ILE A 702 0.95 -3.26 -17.51
CA ILE A 702 1.78 -3.66 -18.66
C ILE A 702 0.93 -3.57 -19.94
N MET A 703 1.35 -2.75 -20.90
CA MET A 703 0.77 -2.75 -22.25
C MET A 703 1.25 -4.00 -23.01
N LEU A 704 0.31 -4.84 -23.41
CA LEU A 704 0.57 -6.05 -24.21
C LEU A 704 0.61 -5.69 -25.70
N SER A 705 -0.44 -5.00 -26.17
CA SER A 705 -0.53 -4.45 -27.52
C SER A 705 -1.42 -3.21 -27.57
N ALA A 706 -1.23 -2.39 -28.60
CA ALA A 706 -2.12 -1.29 -28.95
C ALA A 706 -2.41 -1.34 -30.45
N LYS A 707 -3.67 -1.18 -30.84
CA LYS A 707 -4.13 -1.20 -32.25
C LYS A 707 -4.94 0.06 -32.54
N PRO A 708 -4.79 0.75 -33.69
CA PRO A 708 -5.60 1.92 -34.03
C PRO A 708 -7.10 1.61 -34.01
N LEU A 709 -7.88 2.47 -33.36
CA LEU A 709 -9.32 2.31 -33.21
C LEU A 709 -10.06 3.13 -34.26
N ARG A 710 -10.60 2.46 -35.29
CA ARG A 710 -11.26 3.12 -36.44
C ARG A 710 -12.57 3.84 -36.09
N GLN A 711 -13.26 3.41 -35.04
CA GLN A 711 -14.56 3.96 -34.62
C GLN A 711 -14.56 4.14 -33.09
N PRO A 712 -13.94 5.22 -32.58
CA PRO A 712 -14.00 5.56 -31.16
C PRO A 712 -15.40 5.96 -30.72
N ALA A 713 -15.79 5.59 -29.50
CA ALA A 713 -17.06 5.99 -28.91
C ALA A 713 -17.16 7.53 -28.84
N PRO A 714 -18.32 8.15 -29.18
CA PRO A 714 -18.47 9.60 -29.23
C PRO A 714 -18.02 10.32 -27.96
N ALA A 715 -18.42 9.84 -26.77
CA ALA A 715 -18.07 10.48 -25.50
C ALA A 715 -16.55 10.50 -25.21
N LEU A 716 -15.82 9.43 -25.56
CA LEU A 716 -14.35 9.39 -25.36
C LEU A 716 -13.62 10.34 -26.32
N MET A 717 -14.15 10.48 -27.54
CA MET A 717 -13.66 11.43 -28.53
C MET A 717 -13.92 12.89 -28.11
N GLU A 718 -15.13 13.19 -27.67
CA GLU A 718 -15.53 14.49 -27.14
C GLU A 718 -14.70 14.88 -25.91
N GLN A 719 -14.41 13.93 -25.01
CA GLN A 719 -13.49 14.10 -23.88
C GLN A 719 -12.05 14.39 -24.33
N ALA A 720 -11.55 13.70 -25.36
CA ALA A 720 -10.22 13.94 -25.92
C ALA A 720 -10.11 15.33 -26.59
N VAL A 721 -11.17 15.79 -27.26
CA VAL A 721 -11.24 17.14 -27.85
C VAL A 721 -11.28 18.21 -26.76
N ARG A 722 -12.08 18.05 -25.69
CA ARG A 722 -12.04 18.94 -24.51
C ARG A 722 -10.65 18.96 -23.85
N GLN A 723 -9.96 17.81 -23.78
CA GLN A 723 -8.58 17.74 -23.28
C GLN A 723 -7.61 18.53 -24.15
N GLY A 724 -7.72 18.43 -25.48
CA GLY A 724 -6.88 19.16 -26.42
C GLY A 724 -7.05 20.68 -26.32
N LEU A 725 -8.30 21.15 -26.30
CA LEU A 725 -8.60 22.58 -26.12
C LEU A 725 -8.06 23.12 -24.79
N ARG A 726 -8.16 22.36 -23.70
CA ARG A 726 -7.60 22.76 -22.39
C ARG A 726 -6.07 22.63 -22.29
N ALA A 727 -5.41 21.94 -23.22
CA ALA A 727 -3.96 21.75 -23.23
C ALA A 727 -3.21 22.70 -24.20
N GLU A 728 -3.83 23.07 -25.32
CA GLU A 728 -3.26 23.99 -26.33
C GLU A 728 -4.00 25.34 -26.44
N GLY A 729 -5.10 25.50 -25.71
CA GLY A 729 -5.90 26.72 -25.68
C GLY A 729 -6.81 26.93 -26.89
N LEU A 730 -7.46 28.09 -26.93
CA LEU A 730 -8.43 28.44 -27.97
C LEU A 730 -7.80 28.73 -29.35
N GLY A 731 -6.47 28.71 -29.45
CA GLY A 731 -5.73 28.82 -30.71
C GLY A 731 -5.97 27.66 -31.70
N LEU A 732 -6.63 26.58 -31.26
CA LEU A 732 -7.10 25.49 -32.13
C LEU A 732 -8.31 25.88 -33.01
N LEU A 733 -9.02 26.95 -32.67
CA LEU A 733 -10.28 27.37 -33.33
C LEU A 733 -10.05 28.46 -34.38
N ARG A 734 -10.98 28.61 -35.34
CA ARG A 734 -10.89 29.65 -36.37
C ARG A 734 -11.36 31.01 -35.83
N TRP A 735 -10.38 31.85 -35.50
CA TRP A 735 -10.60 33.25 -35.13
C TRP A 735 -10.49 34.17 -36.36
N SER A 736 -11.63 34.52 -36.95
CA SER A 736 -11.74 35.63 -37.92
C SER A 736 -11.56 36.98 -37.23
N ASP A 737 -11.27 38.05 -37.99
CA ASP A 737 -11.12 39.39 -37.40
C ASP A 737 -12.44 39.92 -36.81
N ASP A 738 -13.58 39.49 -37.34
CA ASP A 738 -14.89 39.82 -36.80
C ASP A 738 -15.21 39.00 -35.54
N ALA A 739 -14.75 37.74 -35.44
CA ALA A 739 -14.81 36.96 -34.20
C ALA A 739 -13.93 37.59 -33.10
N ARG A 740 -12.72 38.05 -33.45
CA ARG A 740 -11.82 38.79 -32.54
C ARG A 740 -12.44 40.11 -32.09
N ASN A 741 -13.06 40.85 -33.01
CA ASN A 741 -13.73 42.12 -32.70
C ASN A 741 -14.95 41.90 -31.78
N LEU A 742 -15.80 40.92 -32.08
CA LEU A 742 -16.92 40.52 -31.21
C LEU A 742 -16.42 40.16 -29.80
N ARG A 743 -15.38 39.32 -29.70
CA ARG A 743 -14.80 38.93 -28.41
C ARG A 743 -14.31 40.14 -27.60
N ARG A 744 -13.57 41.06 -28.23
CA ARG A 744 -13.10 42.30 -27.58
C ARG A 744 -14.25 43.21 -27.14
N ARG A 745 -15.33 43.30 -27.92
CA ARG A 745 -16.52 44.09 -27.58
C ARG A 745 -17.26 43.50 -26.38
N LEU A 746 -17.38 42.17 -26.29
CA LEU A 746 -17.98 41.48 -25.15
C LEU A 746 -17.12 41.61 -23.89
N ASP A 747 -15.80 41.45 -24.00
CA ASP A 747 -14.85 41.71 -22.91
C ASP A 747 -14.95 43.15 -22.39
N PHE A 748 -14.94 44.14 -23.28
CA PHE A 748 -15.12 45.56 -22.93
C PHE A 748 -16.43 45.81 -22.17
N LEU A 749 -17.55 45.25 -22.64
CA LEU A 749 -18.85 45.40 -21.96
C LEU A 749 -18.89 44.65 -20.63
N HIS A 750 -18.31 43.46 -20.52
CA HIS A 750 -18.18 42.75 -19.26
C HIS A 750 -17.36 43.56 -18.23
N ARG A 751 -16.20 44.09 -18.63
CA ARG A 751 -15.33 44.89 -17.75
C ARG A 751 -15.92 46.26 -17.37
N THR A 752 -16.81 46.82 -18.18
CA THR A 752 -17.39 48.18 -17.96
C THR A 752 -18.79 48.17 -17.31
N LEU A 753 -19.61 47.18 -17.63
CA LEU A 753 -21.00 47.06 -17.17
C LEU A 753 -21.21 45.91 -16.17
N GLY A 754 -20.39 44.86 -16.23
CA GLY A 754 -20.58 43.63 -15.48
C GLY A 754 -21.70 42.75 -16.07
N THR A 755 -22.44 42.08 -15.20
CA THR A 755 -23.61 41.27 -15.59
C THR A 755 -24.68 42.14 -16.28
N PRO A 756 -25.38 41.62 -17.32
CA PRO A 756 -25.39 40.23 -17.78
C PRO A 756 -24.32 39.88 -18.84
N TRP A 757 -23.38 40.77 -19.16
CA TRP A 757 -22.37 40.50 -20.17
C TRP A 757 -21.38 39.41 -19.71
N PRO A 758 -21.05 38.42 -20.56
CA PRO A 758 -20.22 37.28 -20.17
C PRO A 758 -18.74 37.65 -20.09
N ALA A 759 -18.02 37.04 -19.14
CA ALA A 759 -16.56 36.97 -19.22
C ALA A 759 -16.17 36.09 -20.43
N VAL A 760 -15.21 36.55 -21.21
CA VAL A 760 -14.78 35.90 -22.47
C VAL A 760 -13.25 35.87 -22.62
N ASP A 761 -12.52 35.84 -21.51
CA ASP A 761 -11.10 35.51 -21.46
C ASP A 761 -10.84 34.02 -21.81
N ASP A 762 -9.59 33.61 -21.97
CA ASP A 762 -9.27 32.23 -22.39
C ASP A 762 -9.62 31.20 -21.31
N ASP A 763 -9.40 31.51 -20.02
CA ASP A 763 -9.62 30.57 -18.92
C ASP A 763 -11.13 30.30 -18.70
N THR A 764 -11.96 31.35 -18.69
CA THR A 764 -13.42 31.23 -18.59
C THR A 764 -14.00 30.40 -19.75
N LEU A 765 -13.58 30.69 -20.98
CA LEU A 765 -14.08 29.99 -22.17
C LEU A 765 -13.56 28.53 -22.27
N LEU A 766 -12.44 28.19 -21.62
CA LEU A 766 -11.91 26.82 -21.51
C LEU A 766 -12.50 26.05 -20.33
N ALA A 767 -12.95 26.74 -19.28
CA ALA A 767 -13.69 26.16 -18.18
C ALA A 767 -15.05 25.65 -18.68
N ASP A 768 -15.89 26.54 -19.23
CA ASP A 768 -17.21 26.22 -19.76
C ASP A 768 -17.23 26.16 -21.29
N LEU A 769 -16.59 25.13 -21.86
CA LEU A 769 -16.64 24.88 -23.30
C LEU A 769 -18.04 24.42 -23.77
N ASP A 770 -18.86 23.87 -22.88
CA ASP A 770 -20.10 23.19 -23.28
C ASP A 770 -21.21 24.20 -23.62
N THR A 771 -21.33 25.30 -22.87
CA THR A 771 -22.33 26.36 -23.13
C THR A 771 -22.15 27.05 -24.48
N TRP A 772 -20.91 27.30 -24.93
CA TRP A 772 -20.66 28.04 -26.18
C TRP A 772 -20.20 27.18 -27.36
N LEU A 773 -19.56 26.04 -27.13
CA LEU A 773 -18.93 25.20 -28.17
C LEU A 773 -19.53 23.77 -28.26
N GLY A 774 -20.52 23.42 -27.43
CA GLY A 774 -21.10 22.08 -27.31
C GLY A 774 -21.40 21.35 -28.64
N PRO A 775 -22.14 21.93 -29.60
CA PRO A 775 -22.45 21.29 -30.88
C PRO A 775 -21.21 20.92 -31.70
N GLU A 776 -20.17 21.75 -31.64
CA GLU A 776 -18.90 21.53 -32.33
C GLU A 776 -18.01 20.52 -31.59
N LEU A 777 -18.06 20.45 -30.25
CA LEU A 777 -17.39 19.40 -29.47
C LEU A 777 -17.89 18.00 -29.83
N CYS A 778 -19.21 17.83 -29.97
CA CYS A 778 -19.81 16.54 -30.34
C CYS A 778 -19.44 16.10 -31.77
N THR A 779 -19.05 17.02 -32.65
CA THR A 779 -18.80 16.74 -34.07
C THR A 779 -17.32 16.68 -34.44
N ALA A 780 -16.46 17.51 -33.85
CA ALA A 780 -15.02 17.52 -34.11
C ALA A 780 -14.35 16.16 -33.79
N ARG A 781 -13.44 15.70 -34.65
CA ARG A 781 -12.71 14.43 -34.51
C ARG A 781 -11.19 14.58 -34.59
N SER A 782 -10.71 15.76 -34.94
CA SER A 782 -9.31 16.07 -35.15
C SER A 782 -9.01 17.57 -34.98
N ARG A 783 -7.73 17.93 -34.90
CA ARG A 783 -7.24 19.31 -35.03
C ARG A 783 -7.75 20.00 -36.30
N SER A 784 -7.84 19.25 -37.40
CA SER A 784 -8.32 19.76 -38.68
C SER A 784 -9.80 20.13 -38.67
N ASP A 785 -10.59 19.56 -37.75
CA ASP A 785 -12.00 19.93 -37.59
C ASP A 785 -12.15 21.16 -36.70
N LEU A 786 -11.42 21.23 -35.58
CA LEU A 786 -11.35 22.43 -34.73
C LEU A 786 -10.91 23.67 -35.52
N ALA A 787 -9.91 23.52 -36.40
CA ALA A 787 -9.44 24.60 -37.27
C ALA A 787 -10.48 25.09 -38.31
N ARG A 788 -11.62 24.40 -38.47
CA ARG A 788 -12.77 24.83 -39.28
C ARG A 788 -13.90 25.46 -38.44
N VAL A 789 -13.92 25.23 -37.14
CA VAL A 789 -14.94 25.79 -36.22
C VAL A 789 -14.77 27.29 -36.12
N ASP A 790 -15.81 28.05 -36.50
CA ASP A 790 -15.81 29.50 -36.38
C ASP A 790 -16.14 29.93 -34.94
N ALA A 791 -15.13 30.42 -34.23
CA ALA A 791 -15.27 30.86 -32.85
C ALA A 791 -16.23 32.06 -32.71
N GLY A 792 -16.40 32.88 -33.76
CA GLY A 792 -17.35 34.01 -33.76
C GLY A 792 -18.81 33.56 -33.85
N THR A 793 -19.10 32.47 -34.56
CA THR A 793 -20.43 31.84 -34.57
C THR A 793 -20.74 31.20 -33.21
N ALA A 794 -19.76 30.50 -32.63
CA ALA A 794 -19.91 29.87 -31.32
C ALA A 794 -20.11 30.91 -30.18
N LEU A 795 -19.29 31.96 -30.13
CA LEU A 795 -19.39 33.04 -29.12
C LEU A 795 -20.76 33.75 -29.13
N ARG A 796 -21.47 33.80 -30.27
CA ARG A 796 -22.82 34.40 -30.33
C ARG A 796 -23.85 33.68 -29.45
N ARG A 797 -23.56 32.45 -28.99
CA ARG A 797 -24.41 31.72 -28.02
C ARG A 797 -24.33 32.29 -26.60
N LEU A 798 -23.24 32.99 -26.26
CA LEU A 798 -23.06 33.66 -24.97
C LEU A 798 -23.71 35.05 -24.92
N LEU A 799 -24.36 35.51 -25.99
CA LEU A 799 -25.00 36.82 -26.02
C LEU A 799 -26.19 36.87 -25.03
N PRO A 800 -26.18 37.77 -24.04
CA PRO A 800 -27.25 37.86 -23.06
C PRO A 800 -28.49 38.49 -23.69
N TRP A 801 -29.51 37.70 -24.01
CA TRP A 801 -30.78 38.23 -24.49
C TRP A 801 -31.67 38.65 -23.30
N PRO A 802 -32.29 39.84 -23.32
CA PRO A 802 -32.47 40.73 -24.47
C PRO A 802 -31.36 41.77 -24.71
N ASP A 803 -30.46 42.03 -23.75
CA ASP A 803 -29.46 43.11 -23.77
C ASP A 803 -28.52 43.08 -25.00
N ALA A 804 -28.30 41.91 -25.58
CA ALA A 804 -27.60 41.68 -26.85
C ALA A 804 -28.14 42.52 -28.02
N THR A 805 -29.41 42.93 -27.98
CA THR A 805 -30.00 43.87 -28.96
C THR A 805 -29.30 45.23 -28.97
N ARG A 806 -28.73 45.66 -27.83
CA ARG A 806 -28.00 46.93 -27.66
C ARG A 806 -26.48 46.79 -27.90
N LEU A 807 -25.98 45.64 -28.34
CA LEU A 807 -24.53 45.42 -28.52
C LEU A 807 -23.88 46.41 -29.53
N ASP A 808 -24.58 46.76 -30.61
CA ASP A 808 -24.11 47.76 -31.60
C ASP A 808 -24.36 49.22 -31.15
N GLU A 809 -25.11 49.44 -30.07
CA GLU A 809 -25.34 50.75 -29.44
C GLU A 809 -24.29 51.01 -28.34
N LEU A 810 -24.12 50.05 -27.42
CA LEU A 810 -23.25 50.15 -26.25
C LEU A 810 -21.76 50.07 -26.59
N ALA A 811 -21.41 49.27 -27.60
CA ALA A 811 -20.04 49.07 -28.07
C ALA A 811 -20.02 48.94 -29.60
N PRO A 812 -20.29 50.00 -30.39
CA PRO A 812 -20.35 49.93 -31.84
C PRO A 812 -19.02 49.46 -32.48
N GLU A 813 -19.10 48.68 -33.56
CA GLU A 813 -17.91 48.36 -34.38
C GLU A 813 -17.36 49.61 -35.10
N ARG A 814 -18.25 50.52 -35.49
CA ARG A 814 -17.92 51.77 -36.20
C ARG A 814 -18.76 52.95 -35.72
N LEU A 815 -18.06 53.94 -35.18
CA LEU A 815 -18.64 55.22 -34.76
C LEU A 815 -18.73 56.18 -35.94
N GLU A 816 -19.83 56.94 -36.03
CA GLU A 816 -19.92 58.05 -36.97
C GLU A 816 -19.37 59.34 -36.35
N VAL A 817 -18.45 60.00 -37.05
CA VAL A 817 -17.84 61.27 -36.62
C VAL A 817 -18.43 62.45 -37.41
N PRO A 818 -18.29 63.72 -36.97
CA PRO A 818 -18.95 64.89 -37.57
C PRO A 818 -18.80 65.09 -39.09
N SER A 819 -17.79 64.50 -39.74
CA SER A 819 -17.68 64.44 -41.20
C SER A 819 -18.65 63.44 -41.89
N GLY A 820 -19.50 62.76 -41.12
CA GLY A 820 -20.30 61.59 -41.50
C GLY A 820 -19.46 60.32 -41.78
N SER A 821 -18.16 60.33 -41.46
CA SER A 821 -17.30 59.16 -41.67
C SER A 821 -17.55 58.12 -40.58
N ARG A 822 -17.81 56.86 -40.98
CA ARG A 822 -17.93 55.73 -40.04
C ARG A 822 -16.59 55.06 -39.82
N VAL A 823 -15.90 55.48 -38.76
CA VAL A 823 -14.54 55.07 -38.37
C VAL A 823 -14.61 53.83 -37.47
N ARG A 824 -13.74 52.82 -37.70
CA ARG A 824 -13.69 51.61 -36.87
C ARG A 824 -13.10 51.95 -35.49
N LEU A 825 -13.74 51.46 -34.44
CA LEU A 825 -13.20 51.49 -33.08
C LEU A 825 -12.32 50.25 -32.85
N ASP A 826 -11.20 50.42 -32.15
CA ASP A 826 -10.43 49.28 -31.64
C ASP A 826 -10.63 49.13 -30.12
N TYR A 827 -10.91 47.89 -29.73
CA TYR A 827 -11.16 47.45 -28.37
C TYR A 827 -9.99 46.54 -27.88
N SER A 828 -8.77 46.81 -28.36
CA SER A 828 -7.55 46.04 -28.02
C SER A 828 -6.91 46.47 -26.69
N ALA A 829 -7.33 47.61 -26.16
CA ALA A 829 -6.87 48.20 -24.90
C ALA A 829 -8.06 48.39 -23.93
N ASP A 830 -7.76 48.77 -22.69
CA ASP A 830 -8.78 48.99 -21.65
C ASP A 830 -9.75 50.13 -21.97
N GLN A 831 -9.30 51.12 -22.74
CA GLN A 831 -10.11 52.22 -23.23
C GLN A 831 -10.31 52.07 -24.76
N PRO A 832 -11.56 52.10 -25.29
CA PRO A 832 -11.82 52.00 -26.73
C PRO A 832 -11.17 53.15 -27.51
N ILE A 833 -10.44 52.81 -28.57
CA ILE A 833 -9.60 53.74 -29.33
C ILE A 833 -10.31 54.15 -30.63
N LEU A 834 -10.42 55.47 -30.86
CA LEU A 834 -10.88 56.06 -32.11
C LEU A 834 -9.69 56.71 -32.84
N ALA A 835 -9.13 56.02 -33.84
CA ALA A 835 -8.07 56.53 -34.69
C ALA A 835 -8.65 57.38 -35.84
N VAL A 836 -8.67 58.71 -35.66
CA VAL A 836 -9.42 59.63 -36.53
C VAL A 836 -8.61 60.86 -36.94
N LYS A 837 -8.82 61.31 -38.18
CA LYS A 837 -8.27 62.58 -38.69
C LYS A 837 -8.83 63.76 -37.90
N VAL A 838 -7.97 64.64 -37.41
CA VAL A 838 -8.39 65.75 -36.54
C VAL A 838 -9.41 66.70 -37.21
N GLN A 839 -9.31 66.93 -38.53
CA GLN A 839 -10.31 67.74 -39.26
C GLN A 839 -11.66 67.05 -39.52
N GLU A 840 -11.79 65.76 -39.19
CA GLU A 840 -13.05 65.00 -39.30
C GLU A 840 -13.86 64.99 -37.99
N ILE A 841 -13.31 65.58 -36.91
CA ILE A 841 -13.98 65.78 -35.61
C ILE A 841 -14.17 67.26 -35.22
N PHE A 842 -13.91 68.21 -36.12
CA PHE A 842 -14.27 69.61 -35.89
C PHE A 842 -15.79 69.74 -35.68
N GLY A 843 -16.21 70.56 -34.72
CA GLY A 843 -17.59 70.61 -34.22
C GLY A 843 -17.88 69.73 -32.99
N TRP A 844 -17.02 68.77 -32.63
CA TRP A 844 -17.10 68.13 -31.31
C TRP A 844 -16.45 69.03 -30.24
N THR A 845 -17.22 69.40 -29.23
CA THR A 845 -16.67 69.89 -27.94
C THR A 845 -16.13 68.71 -27.14
N ASP A 846 -16.95 67.66 -27.01
CA ASP A 846 -16.64 66.40 -26.35
C ASP A 846 -17.01 65.22 -27.27
N PRO A 847 -16.27 64.09 -27.23
CA PRO A 847 -16.62 62.88 -27.98
C PRO A 847 -17.77 62.12 -27.29
N PRO A 848 -18.53 61.29 -28.01
CA PRO A 848 -19.54 60.42 -27.41
C PRO A 848 -18.89 59.37 -26.49
N THR A 849 -19.52 59.12 -25.34
CA THR A 849 -19.16 58.07 -24.40
C THR A 849 -19.86 56.75 -24.77
N LEU A 850 -19.18 55.63 -24.53
CA LEU A 850 -19.70 54.27 -24.75
C LEU A 850 -20.20 53.63 -23.46
N ALA A 851 -20.85 52.46 -23.59
CA ALA A 851 -21.36 51.65 -22.49
C ALA A 851 -22.20 52.45 -21.46
N ASP A 852 -23.34 52.99 -21.92
CA ASP A 852 -24.27 53.83 -21.13
C ASP A 852 -23.56 54.96 -20.35
N GLY A 853 -22.65 55.65 -21.05
CA GLY A 853 -21.93 56.82 -20.56
C GLY A 853 -20.69 56.52 -19.72
N ARG A 854 -20.38 55.25 -19.42
CA ARG A 854 -19.32 54.87 -18.47
C ARG A 854 -17.91 54.85 -19.06
N ALA A 855 -17.75 54.77 -20.37
CA ALA A 855 -16.46 54.66 -21.03
C ALA A 855 -16.19 55.85 -21.99
N PRO A 856 -15.27 56.78 -21.66
CA PRO A 856 -14.80 57.79 -22.63
C PRO A 856 -13.93 57.16 -23.72
N LEU A 857 -13.91 57.75 -24.91
CA LEU A 857 -13.07 57.30 -26.02
C LEU A 857 -11.63 57.84 -25.91
N LEU A 858 -10.64 57.00 -26.24
CA LEU A 858 -9.26 57.44 -26.46
C LEU A 858 -9.11 57.89 -27.92
N LEU A 859 -8.99 59.20 -28.14
CA LEU A 859 -8.86 59.78 -29.47
C LEU A 859 -7.40 59.75 -29.92
N HIS A 860 -7.08 58.88 -30.88
CA HIS A 860 -5.80 58.91 -31.59
C HIS A 860 -5.94 59.86 -32.78
N LEU A 861 -5.56 61.11 -32.57
CA LEU A 861 -5.73 62.19 -33.55
C LEU A 861 -4.65 62.11 -34.62
N LEU A 862 -5.09 62.06 -35.88
CA LEU A 862 -4.25 61.86 -37.06
C LEU A 862 -4.22 63.10 -37.96
N SER A 863 -3.10 63.29 -38.66
CA SER A 863 -2.96 64.26 -39.75
C SER A 863 -3.73 63.81 -41.01
N PRO A 864 -3.90 64.68 -42.04
CA PRO A 864 -4.49 64.28 -43.31
C PRO A 864 -3.82 63.07 -43.99
N ALA A 865 -2.54 62.83 -43.69
CA ALA A 865 -1.75 61.69 -44.19
C ALA A 865 -1.74 60.48 -43.23
N GLN A 866 -2.72 60.35 -42.33
CA GLN A 866 -2.86 59.26 -41.35
C GLN A 866 -1.67 59.08 -40.38
N ARG A 867 -0.87 60.13 -40.14
CA ARG A 867 0.20 60.10 -39.12
C ARG A 867 -0.34 60.61 -37.78
N PRO A 868 -0.08 59.94 -36.64
CA PRO A 868 -0.45 60.48 -35.33
C PRO A 868 0.12 61.88 -35.09
N VAL A 869 -0.69 62.74 -34.47
CA VAL A 869 -0.29 64.11 -34.05
C VAL A 869 -0.62 64.42 -32.60
N ALA A 870 -1.60 63.74 -32.01
CA ALA A 870 -1.90 63.78 -30.58
C ALA A 870 -2.68 62.52 -30.15
N VAL A 871 -2.68 62.24 -28.84
CA VAL A 871 -3.56 61.26 -28.20
C VAL A 871 -4.22 61.96 -27.01
N THR A 872 -5.55 61.85 -26.87
CA THR A 872 -6.27 62.41 -25.71
C THR A 872 -7.54 61.64 -25.38
N ALA A 873 -7.88 61.57 -24.09
CA ALA A 873 -9.20 61.16 -23.60
C ALA A 873 -10.08 62.36 -23.19
N ASP A 874 -9.50 63.56 -23.13
CA ASP A 874 -10.18 64.83 -22.86
C ASP A 874 -10.00 65.75 -24.08
N LEU A 875 -11.07 65.88 -24.89
CA LEU A 875 -11.06 66.68 -26.10
C LEU A 875 -11.22 68.18 -25.80
N ALA A 876 -12.06 68.53 -24.81
CA ALA A 876 -12.34 69.91 -24.43
C ALA A 876 -11.11 70.63 -23.85
N SER A 877 -10.26 69.93 -23.09
CA SER A 877 -8.95 70.45 -22.67
C SER A 877 -7.95 70.45 -23.82
N PHE A 878 -7.91 69.40 -24.66
CA PHE A 878 -7.01 69.36 -25.81
C PHE A 878 -7.22 70.53 -26.77
N TRP A 879 -8.46 70.89 -27.10
CA TRP A 879 -8.76 72.05 -27.94
C TRP A 879 -8.27 73.37 -27.35
N LYS A 880 -8.21 73.50 -26.02
CA LYS A 880 -7.76 74.72 -25.33
C LYS A 880 -6.23 74.80 -25.19
N THR A 881 -5.55 73.68 -24.91
CA THR A 881 -4.12 73.67 -24.54
C THR A 881 -3.20 72.99 -25.55
N GLY A 882 -3.60 71.86 -26.13
CA GLY A 882 -2.78 71.07 -27.06
C GLY A 882 -2.93 71.49 -28.53
N TRP A 883 -4.14 71.89 -28.92
CA TRP A 883 -4.45 72.27 -30.30
C TRP A 883 -3.59 73.41 -30.86
N PRO A 884 -3.28 74.51 -30.13
CA PRO A 884 -2.43 75.58 -30.66
C PRO A 884 -1.07 75.10 -31.19
N GLN A 885 -0.44 74.14 -30.52
CA GLN A 885 0.85 73.56 -30.92
C GLN A 885 0.69 72.61 -32.12
N VAL A 886 -0.29 71.70 -32.08
CA VAL A 886 -0.58 70.76 -33.17
C VAL A 886 -0.98 71.51 -34.45
N ARG A 887 -1.78 72.57 -34.31
CA ARG A 887 -2.18 73.49 -35.37
C ARG A 887 -0.99 74.16 -36.03
N ALA A 888 0.03 74.60 -35.28
CA ALA A 888 1.20 75.25 -35.84
C ALA A 888 1.97 74.31 -36.79
N ASP A 889 2.21 73.06 -36.36
CA ASP A 889 2.87 72.05 -37.18
C ASP A 889 2.02 71.64 -38.41
N LEU A 890 0.71 71.45 -38.22
CA LEU A 890 -0.22 71.13 -39.31
C LEU A 890 -0.35 72.25 -40.35
N ARG A 891 -0.32 73.53 -39.94
CA ARG A 891 -0.29 74.67 -40.87
C ARG A 891 0.97 74.68 -41.73
N GLY A 892 2.13 74.34 -41.15
CA GLY A 892 3.39 74.22 -41.88
C GLY A 892 3.42 73.04 -42.86
N ARG A 893 3.02 71.84 -42.41
CA ARG A 893 3.10 70.60 -43.22
C ARG A 893 1.94 70.43 -44.22
N TYR A 894 0.76 71.00 -43.93
CA TYR A 894 -0.46 70.81 -44.71
C TYR A 894 -1.19 72.15 -45.01
N PRO A 895 -0.54 73.13 -45.67
CA PRO A 895 -1.11 74.48 -45.90
C PRO A 895 -2.33 74.52 -46.85
N LYS A 896 -2.74 73.38 -47.43
CA LYS A 896 -3.93 73.25 -48.29
C LYS A 896 -5.21 72.84 -47.52
N HIS A 897 -5.13 72.68 -46.20
CA HIS A 897 -6.25 72.39 -45.31
C HIS A 897 -6.56 73.61 -44.43
N ALA A 898 -7.82 73.73 -43.99
CA ALA A 898 -8.20 74.77 -43.02
C ALA A 898 -7.91 74.28 -41.60
N TRP A 899 -7.14 75.08 -40.87
CA TRP A 899 -6.72 74.80 -39.50
C TRP A 899 -7.18 75.94 -38.59
N PRO A 900 -8.44 75.88 -38.10
CA PRO A 900 -9.07 76.99 -37.38
C PRO A 900 -8.43 77.24 -36.02
N GLU A 901 -8.70 78.43 -35.47
CA GLU A 901 -8.19 78.83 -34.15
C GLU A 901 -9.04 78.15 -33.07
N ASP A 902 -10.37 78.22 -33.23
CA ASP A 902 -11.34 77.39 -32.53
C ASP A 902 -11.86 76.26 -33.46
N PRO A 903 -11.56 74.99 -33.17
CA PRO A 903 -12.05 73.83 -33.93
C PRO A 903 -13.46 73.37 -33.54
N THR A 904 -14.07 73.95 -32.49
CA THR A 904 -15.43 73.58 -32.05
C THR A 904 -16.53 74.31 -32.83
N THR A 905 -16.23 75.44 -33.46
CA THR A 905 -17.19 76.29 -34.19
C THR A 905 -17.21 76.10 -35.72
N ILE A 906 -16.47 75.13 -36.26
CA ILE A 906 -16.41 74.83 -37.71
C ILE A 906 -16.83 73.39 -38.01
N SER A 907 -17.65 73.21 -39.05
CA SER A 907 -18.05 71.90 -39.55
C SER A 907 -16.85 71.05 -40.04
N ALA A 908 -16.76 69.82 -39.53
CA ALA A 908 -15.83 68.81 -40.04
C ALA A 908 -16.00 68.53 -41.54
N HIS A 909 -14.91 68.13 -42.20
CA HIS A 909 -14.92 67.89 -43.64
C HIS A 909 -13.93 66.81 -44.08
N ARG A 910 -14.36 65.99 -45.06
CA ARG A 910 -13.52 64.93 -45.64
C ARG A 910 -12.58 65.51 -46.71
N GLY A 911 -11.35 65.85 -46.32
CA GLY A 911 -10.27 66.21 -47.24
C GLY A 911 -9.75 67.64 -47.07
N THR A 912 -9.49 68.33 -48.18
CA THR A 912 -9.05 69.74 -48.19
C THR A 912 -10.25 70.69 -48.18
N ALA A 913 -10.11 71.82 -47.48
CA ALA A 913 -11.21 72.76 -47.23
C ALA A 913 -11.79 73.45 -48.48
N ARG A 914 -11.19 73.28 -49.66
CA ARG A 914 -11.74 73.78 -50.95
C ARG A 914 -13.10 73.18 -51.35
N ARG A 915 -13.64 72.22 -50.59
CA ARG A 915 -15.02 71.72 -50.72
C ARG A 915 -16.01 72.24 -49.65
N ALA A 916 -15.55 73.02 -48.68
CA ALA A 916 -16.38 73.58 -47.61
C ALA A 916 -16.57 75.09 -47.81
N THR A 917 -17.59 75.47 -48.59
CA THR A 917 -17.99 76.88 -48.79
C THR A 917 -19.30 77.16 -48.06
N ASN A 918 -19.27 78.07 -47.09
CA ASN A 918 -20.48 78.59 -46.45
C ASN A 918 -21.38 79.30 -47.48
N ARG A 919 -22.69 79.11 -47.34
CA ARG A 919 -23.71 80.11 -47.69
C ARG A 919 -24.51 80.41 -46.41
N PRO A 920 -24.70 81.69 -46.02
CA PRO A 920 -25.52 82.03 -44.87
C PRO A 920 -27.01 82.15 -45.26
N ASN A 921 -27.79 81.14 -44.89
CA ASN A 921 -29.13 81.21 -44.28
C ASN A 921 -29.68 79.79 -44.12
#